data_AF-A0A8D0WMG0-F1
#
_entry.id   AF-A0A8D0WMG0-F1
#
_cell.length_a   1.000
_cell.length_b   1.000
_cell.length_c   1.000
_cell.angle_alpha   90.00
_cell.angle_beta   90.00
_cell.angle_gamma   90.00
#
_symmetry.space_group_name_H-M   'P 1'
#
loop_
_entity.id
_entity.type
_entity.pdbx_description
1 polymer ?
#
loop_
_entity_poly.entity_id
_entity_poly.type
_entity_poly.pdbx_seq_one_letter_code
_entity_poly.pdbx_strand_id
1 'polypeptide(L)'
;MVEAGLKGWLLWALLQHLVQSELYTPIHQPGVCAFYDECGSNPELSGSLASLSNVSCLDNSPARHVTGDHLALLQSICPRLYTGPNTTYACCSSKQLVSLDTSLQVTKALLTRCPSCSNNFVSLHCHNTCSPNQSLFINVTRVAVRGDGQLPAVVAYEAFYQRSFAEQTYESCSRVRIPAAATLAVGSMCGVYGSALCNAQRWLNFQGDTGNGLAPLDITFHLWEPSQAAGSVIQPLNGEVVPCNQSQGDSVSACSCQDCAASCPVIAQPEALDPTFRMGRMAGSLALIIILCSVFALLALFLLRPRMASRCGKRETLDRKAGISLAHRLSLSTYSLLSRGFQCWGTWVASWPLTVLAVSIVVVVAMAGGLAFTVLTTDPVDLWSAPNSQAREEKAFHDKYFGPFFRTNQVFLTAPNRPSYRYDSLLLGPKNFSGILSSDLLLEVLELQEKLRHLQVWSPEEQRNVSLQDICYAPLNPHNTSLSDCCVNSLLQYFQNNRTHLLLTANQTLSGQTSQVDWRDHFLYCANAPLTFKDGTALALSCMADYGAPVFPFLAVGGYKGKDFSEAEALIVTFSLNNYPPGDPRLDQAKLWEKAFLEEMQAFQRRMEGVFQVTFMAERSLEDEINSSTFQDLPIFAVSYIVIFLYISLALGTYSSWRRVLVDSKATLGLGGVVVVLGAVMASMGFFAYLGVPSSLVILQVVPFLVLAVGADNIFIFVLEYQEP
;
A
#
# COMPACT_ATOMS: atom_id res chain seq x y z
N MET A 1 -54.03 -71.83 -38.02
CA MET A 1 -53.12 -71.78 -39.18
C MET A 1 -53.60 -70.66 -40.09
N VAL A 2 -52.97 -69.49 -40.06
CA VAL A 2 -52.64 -68.62 -41.20
C VAL A 2 -51.66 -67.55 -40.68
N GLU A 3 -50.44 -67.68 -41.18
CA GLU A 3 -49.28 -66.79 -41.28
C GLU A 3 -49.29 -65.40 -40.60
N ALA A 4 -48.43 -65.26 -39.58
CA ALA A 4 -47.89 -63.98 -39.15
C ALA A 4 -46.88 -63.48 -40.21
N GLY A 5 -47.22 -62.37 -40.87
CA GLY A 5 -46.42 -61.81 -41.95
C GLY A 5 -45.08 -61.22 -41.49
N LEU A 6 -44.01 -61.67 -42.15
CA LEU A 6 -42.61 -61.23 -42.04
C LEU A 6 -42.41 -59.69 -42.12
N LYS A 7 -43.38 -58.94 -42.65
CA LYS A 7 -43.34 -57.47 -42.76
C LYS A 7 -43.55 -56.73 -41.43
N GLY A 8 -44.23 -57.33 -40.45
CA GLY A 8 -44.45 -56.70 -39.13
C GLY A 8 -43.19 -56.66 -38.27
N TRP A 9 -42.36 -57.71 -38.35
CA TRP A 9 -41.09 -57.78 -37.62
C TRP A 9 -40.00 -56.87 -38.19
N LEU A 10 -39.96 -56.69 -39.51
CA LEU A 10 -39.04 -55.74 -40.16
C LEU A 10 -39.40 -54.28 -39.85
N LEU A 11 -40.70 -53.94 -39.76
CA LEU A 11 -41.12 -52.59 -39.35
C LEU A 11 -40.84 -52.31 -37.88
N TRP A 12 -40.99 -53.31 -37.00
CA TRP A 12 -40.65 -53.16 -35.58
C TRP A 12 -39.12 -53.08 -35.36
N ALA A 13 -38.32 -53.82 -36.13
CA ALA A 13 -36.85 -53.73 -36.11
C ALA A 13 -36.32 -52.41 -36.73
N LEU A 14 -36.98 -51.87 -37.76
CA LEU A 14 -36.64 -50.55 -38.32
C LEU A 14 -37.09 -49.39 -37.41
N LEU A 15 -38.20 -49.54 -36.68
CA LEU A 15 -38.65 -48.56 -35.67
C LEU A 15 -37.78 -48.58 -34.41
N GLN A 16 -37.18 -49.72 -34.03
CA GLN A 16 -36.19 -49.75 -32.94
C GLN A 16 -34.81 -49.18 -33.34
N HIS A 17 -34.51 -49.04 -34.63
CA HIS A 17 -33.28 -48.39 -35.11
C HIS A 17 -33.42 -46.86 -35.32
N LEU A 18 -34.61 -46.29 -35.19
CA LEU A 18 -34.82 -44.84 -35.18
C LEU A 18 -34.68 -44.29 -33.76
N VAL A 19 -33.43 -43.94 -33.42
CA VAL A 19 -33.04 -42.97 -32.40
C VAL A 19 -33.62 -43.22 -31.01
N GLN A 20 -33.09 -44.25 -30.33
CA GLN A 20 -32.83 -44.05 -28.90
C GLN A 20 -31.69 -43.04 -28.81
N SER A 21 -31.99 -41.81 -28.42
CA SER A 21 -30.97 -40.83 -28.06
C SER A 21 -30.26 -41.35 -26.81
N GLU A 22 -29.16 -42.08 -27.00
CA GLU A 22 -28.33 -42.52 -25.88
C GLU A 22 -27.81 -41.29 -25.13
N LEU A 23 -27.94 -41.31 -23.80
CA LEU A 23 -27.60 -40.18 -22.91
C LEU A 23 -26.08 -40.05 -22.67
N TYR A 24 -25.27 -40.83 -23.37
CA TYR A 24 -23.81 -40.95 -23.22
C TYR A 24 -23.15 -41.14 -24.59
N THR A 25 -21.81 -41.09 -24.65
CA THR A 25 -21.04 -41.37 -25.87
C THR A 25 -20.67 -42.84 -25.97
N PRO A 26 -21.32 -43.67 -26.81
CA PRO A 26 -21.00 -45.10 -26.92
C PRO A 26 -19.68 -45.39 -27.65
N ILE A 27 -19.30 -44.53 -28.61
CA ILE A 27 -18.13 -44.73 -29.47
C ILE A 27 -17.03 -43.75 -29.04
N HIS A 28 -15.86 -44.30 -28.72
CA HIS A 28 -14.63 -43.59 -28.39
C HIS A 28 -13.51 -44.07 -29.32
N GLN A 29 -13.47 -43.55 -30.54
CA GLN A 29 -12.54 -43.97 -31.60
C GLN A 29 -11.92 -42.76 -32.31
N PRO A 30 -10.75 -42.91 -32.95
CA PRO A 30 -10.15 -41.83 -33.73
C PRO A 30 -11.10 -41.38 -34.86
N GLY A 31 -11.19 -40.06 -35.08
CA GLY A 31 -12.04 -39.46 -36.12
C GLY A 31 -13.51 -39.30 -35.77
N VAL A 32 -13.90 -39.52 -34.51
CA VAL A 32 -15.28 -39.41 -34.02
C VAL A 32 -15.41 -38.29 -32.98
N CYS A 33 -16.50 -37.53 -33.08
CA CYS A 33 -16.84 -36.41 -32.20
C CYS A 33 -17.71 -36.87 -31.01
N ALA A 34 -17.70 -36.12 -29.91
CA ALA A 34 -18.64 -36.32 -28.81
C ALA A 34 -19.88 -35.41 -28.96
N PHE A 35 -19.68 -34.20 -29.48
CA PHE A 35 -20.73 -33.22 -29.71
C PHE A 35 -20.44 -32.36 -30.94
N TYR A 36 -21.49 -31.78 -31.53
CA TYR A 36 -21.40 -30.92 -32.70
C TYR A 36 -22.52 -29.87 -32.73
N ASP A 37 -22.19 -28.64 -33.14
CA ASP A 37 -23.08 -27.48 -33.20
C ASP A 37 -23.63 -27.02 -31.84
N GLU A 38 -24.22 -25.82 -31.81
CA GLU A 38 -24.79 -25.22 -30.59
C GLU A 38 -26.28 -25.56 -30.45
N CYS A 39 -26.68 -26.02 -29.26
CA CYS A 39 -28.07 -26.33 -28.94
C CYS A 39 -28.82 -25.18 -28.25
N GLY A 40 -28.10 -24.13 -27.83
CA GLY A 40 -28.61 -22.94 -27.12
C GLY A 40 -28.13 -22.86 -25.67
N SER A 41 -28.74 -22.01 -24.84
CA SER A 41 -28.30 -21.75 -23.45
C SER A 41 -28.40 -22.97 -22.53
N ASN A 42 -27.57 -23.00 -21.48
CA ASN A 42 -27.59 -24.04 -20.45
C ASN A 42 -28.81 -23.83 -19.52
N PRO A 43 -29.74 -24.80 -19.40
CA PRO A 43 -30.91 -24.65 -18.55
C PRO A 43 -30.61 -24.72 -17.04
N GLU A 44 -29.44 -25.23 -16.63
CA GLU A 44 -29.06 -25.36 -15.22
C GLU A 44 -28.47 -24.05 -14.64
N LEU A 45 -28.11 -23.09 -15.50
CA LEU A 45 -27.47 -21.84 -15.09
C LEU A 45 -28.43 -20.66 -15.26
N SER A 46 -28.83 -20.05 -14.14
CA SER A 46 -29.74 -18.90 -14.07
C SER A 46 -29.05 -17.67 -13.47
N GLY A 47 -28.01 -17.18 -14.13
CA GLY A 47 -27.32 -15.94 -13.76
C GLY A 47 -25.80 -16.01 -13.96
N SER A 48 -25.29 -15.29 -14.96
CA SER A 48 -23.85 -15.15 -15.23
C SER A 48 -23.41 -13.70 -15.16
N LEU A 49 -22.14 -13.51 -14.83
CA LEU A 49 -21.43 -12.23 -14.90
C LEU A 49 -21.32 -11.69 -16.33
N ALA A 50 -21.37 -12.55 -17.34
CA ALA A 50 -21.18 -12.22 -18.75
C ALA A 50 -22.09 -13.04 -19.68
N SER A 51 -22.09 -12.74 -20.98
CA SER A 51 -22.76 -13.60 -21.97
C SER A 51 -22.05 -14.96 -22.05
N LEU A 52 -22.62 -15.99 -21.43
CA LEU A 52 -22.11 -17.36 -21.53
C LEU A 52 -22.28 -17.89 -22.96
N SER A 53 -21.31 -18.70 -23.40
CA SER A 53 -21.43 -19.46 -24.65
C SER A 53 -22.57 -20.48 -24.55
N ASN A 54 -23.29 -20.66 -25.65
CA ASN A 54 -24.28 -21.74 -25.75
C ASN A 54 -23.62 -23.11 -25.58
N VAL A 55 -24.37 -24.07 -25.04
CA VAL A 55 -23.90 -25.44 -24.87
C VAL A 55 -24.10 -26.25 -26.16
N SER A 56 -23.19 -27.19 -26.40
CA SER A 56 -23.18 -28.03 -27.60
C SER A 56 -24.27 -29.10 -27.60
N CYS A 57 -24.68 -29.55 -28.78
CA CYS A 57 -25.56 -30.71 -28.93
C CYS A 57 -24.78 -32.02 -28.89
N LEU A 58 -25.27 -33.03 -28.18
CA LEU A 58 -24.71 -34.38 -28.23
C LEU A 58 -24.82 -34.92 -29.66
N ASP A 59 -23.68 -35.28 -30.26
CA ASP A 59 -23.57 -35.79 -31.62
C ASP A 59 -22.33 -36.70 -31.71
N ASN A 60 -22.54 -38.01 -31.51
CA ASN A 60 -21.49 -39.03 -31.60
C ASN A 60 -21.33 -39.49 -33.06
N SER A 61 -20.94 -38.56 -33.95
CA SER A 61 -20.75 -38.79 -35.39
C SER A 61 -19.30 -38.54 -35.85
N PRO A 62 -18.91 -39.03 -37.05
CA PRO A 62 -17.57 -38.78 -37.59
C PRO A 62 -17.28 -37.29 -37.77
N ALA A 63 -16.00 -36.92 -37.61
CA ALA A 63 -15.53 -35.55 -37.80
C ALA A 63 -15.87 -35.02 -39.19
N ARG A 64 -16.23 -33.74 -39.27
CA ARG A 64 -16.69 -33.10 -40.51
C ARG A 64 -15.52 -32.47 -41.25
N HIS A 65 -15.54 -32.57 -42.57
CA HIS A 65 -14.55 -31.93 -43.43
C HIS A 65 -14.76 -30.41 -43.42
N VAL A 66 -13.72 -29.65 -43.10
CA VAL A 66 -13.78 -28.20 -42.94
C VAL A 66 -13.18 -27.51 -44.18
N THR A 67 -13.96 -26.66 -44.85
CA THR A 67 -13.54 -25.96 -46.08
C THR A 67 -14.02 -24.50 -46.09
N GLY A 68 -13.45 -23.69 -47.00
CA GLY A 68 -13.86 -22.30 -47.22
C GLY A 68 -13.66 -21.40 -46.00
N ASP A 69 -14.64 -20.53 -45.72
CA ASP A 69 -14.60 -19.57 -44.61
C ASP A 69 -14.46 -20.26 -43.23
N HIS A 70 -15.02 -21.47 -43.09
CA HIS A 70 -14.89 -22.24 -41.85
C HIS A 70 -13.43 -22.67 -41.60
N LEU A 71 -12.69 -23.03 -42.66
CA LEU A 71 -11.27 -23.36 -42.55
C LEU A 71 -10.42 -22.13 -42.20
N ALA A 72 -10.72 -20.98 -42.81
CA ALA A 72 -10.05 -19.73 -42.49
C ALA A 72 -10.27 -19.33 -41.02
N LEU A 73 -11.51 -19.48 -40.52
CA LEU A 73 -11.85 -19.22 -39.12
C LEU A 73 -11.12 -20.18 -38.18
N LEU A 74 -11.12 -21.47 -38.47
CA LEU A 74 -10.41 -22.49 -37.68
C LEU A 74 -8.90 -22.21 -37.63
N GLN A 75 -8.29 -21.85 -38.76
CA GLN A 75 -6.87 -21.50 -38.82
C GLN A 75 -6.53 -20.25 -37.99
N SER A 76 -7.43 -19.27 -37.95
CA SER A 76 -7.23 -18.03 -37.19
C SER A 76 -7.35 -18.21 -35.66
N ILE A 77 -8.31 -19.03 -35.21
CA ILE A 77 -8.60 -19.20 -33.77
C ILE A 77 -7.81 -20.38 -33.19
N CYS A 78 -7.74 -21.49 -33.92
CA CYS A 78 -7.15 -22.76 -33.49
C CYS A 78 -6.06 -23.25 -34.47
N PRO A 79 -4.94 -22.52 -34.63
CA PRO A 79 -3.94 -22.81 -35.67
C PRO A 79 -3.33 -24.21 -35.56
N ARG A 80 -3.24 -24.80 -34.35
CA ARG A 80 -2.68 -26.14 -34.11
C ARG A 80 -3.57 -27.30 -34.63
N LEU A 81 -4.82 -27.03 -34.98
CA LEU A 81 -5.72 -28.03 -35.56
C LEU A 81 -5.68 -28.04 -37.10
N TYR A 82 -4.97 -27.10 -37.72
CA TYR A 82 -4.85 -27.03 -39.18
C TYR A 82 -3.86 -28.08 -39.70
N THR A 83 -4.32 -29.00 -40.55
CA THR A 83 -3.49 -30.08 -41.12
C THR A 83 -3.31 -29.95 -42.64
N GLY A 84 -3.80 -28.85 -43.23
CA GLY A 84 -3.72 -28.57 -44.68
C GLY A 84 -5.06 -28.18 -45.30
N PRO A 85 -5.07 -27.66 -46.54
CA PRO A 85 -6.24 -27.03 -47.14
C PRO A 85 -7.39 -27.99 -47.45
N ASN A 86 -7.10 -29.27 -47.75
CA ASN A 86 -8.10 -30.29 -48.08
C ASN A 86 -8.12 -31.48 -47.11
N THR A 87 -7.30 -31.44 -46.05
CA THR A 87 -7.09 -32.56 -45.11
C THR A 87 -7.59 -32.25 -43.70
N THR A 88 -8.14 -31.06 -43.48
CA THR A 88 -8.57 -30.61 -42.15
C THR A 88 -9.98 -31.10 -41.84
N TYR A 89 -10.10 -31.86 -40.75
CA TYR A 89 -11.37 -32.30 -40.17
C TYR A 89 -11.51 -31.70 -38.76
N ALA A 90 -12.73 -31.34 -38.36
CA ALA A 90 -13.01 -30.81 -37.03
C ALA A 90 -14.40 -31.22 -36.53
N CYS A 91 -14.57 -31.16 -35.21
CA CYS A 91 -15.80 -31.50 -34.51
C CYS A 91 -16.65 -30.29 -34.09
N CYS A 92 -16.45 -29.13 -34.73
CA CYS A 92 -17.17 -27.91 -34.36
C CYS A 92 -17.78 -27.19 -35.57
N SER A 93 -18.77 -26.33 -35.30
CA SER A 93 -19.39 -25.42 -36.28
C SER A 93 -18.74 -24.03 -36.22
N SER A 94 -18.98 -23.21 -37.25
CA SER A 94 -18.49 -21.83 -37.28
C SER A 94 -19.05 -20.97 -36.14
N LYS A 95 -20.29 -21.26 -35.68
CA LYS A 95 -20.89 -20.60 -34.52
C LYS A 95 -20.14 -20.89 -33.23
N GLN A 96 -19.82 -22.17 -32.99
CA GLN A 96 -19.03 -22.59 -31.82
C GLN A 96 -17.64 -21.94 -31.82
N LEU A 97 -17.01 -21.78 -32.98
CA LEU A 97 -15.72 -21.07 -33.09
C LEU A 97 -15.82 -19.59 -32.70
N VAL A 98 -16.83 -18.86 -33.19
CA VAL A 98 -17.04 -17.45 -32.84
C VAL A 98 -17.38 -17.30 -31.35
N SER A 99 -18.22 -18.19 -30.83
CA SER A 99 -18.61 -18.25 -29.42
C SER A 99 -17.41 -18.54 -28.51
N LEU A 100 -16.53 -19.46 -28.93
CA LEU A 100 -15.27 -19.77 -28.27
C LEU A 100 -14.30 -18.59 -28.30
N ASP A 101 -14.14 -17.91 -29.44
CA ASP A 101 -13.26 -16.75 -29.52
C ASP A 101 -13.73 -15.62 -28.60
N THR A 102 -15.04 -15.37 -28.57
CA THR A 102 -15.67 -14.36 -27.71
C THR A 102 -15.47 -14.68 -26.23
N SER A 103 -15.66 -15.94 -25.81
CA SER A 103 -15.47 -16.34 -24.40
C SER A 103 -14.02 -16.27 -23.93
N LEU A 104 -13.07 -16.49 -24.84
CA LEU A 104 -11.64 -16.43 -24.53
C LEU A 104 -11.06 -15.00 -24.52
N GLN A 105 -11.79 -13.98 -24.96
CA GLN A 105 -11.24 -12.61 -25.09
C GLN A 105 -10.69 -12.05 -23.77
N VAL A 106 -11.41 -12.23 -22.66
CA VAL A 106 -10.97 -11.74 -21.34
C VAL A 106 -9.66 -12.42 -20.93
N THR A 107 -9.57 -13.74 -21.07
CA THR A 107 -8.37 -14.50 -20.70
C THR A 107 -7.22 -14.24 -21.66
N LYS A 108 -7.49 -14.06 -22.96
CA LYS A 108 -6.49 -13.61 -23.94
C LYS A 108 -5.92 -12.27 -23.53
N ALA A 109 -6.75 -11.28 -23.21
CA ALA A 109 -6.30 -9.96 -22.76
C ALA A 109 -5.41 -10.06 -21.51
N LEU A 110 -5.73 -10.96 -20.58
CA LEU A 110 -4.95 -11.20 -19.37
C LEU A 110 -3.59 -11.86 -19.66
N LEU A 111 -3.54 -12.83 -20.56
CA LEU A 111 -2.35 -13.66 -20.83
C LEU A 111 -1.50 -13.17 -22.02
N THR A 112 -1.92 -12.10 -22.71
CA THR A 112 -1.24 -11.56 -23.92
C THR A 112 0.23 -11.22 -23.69
N ARG A 113 0.63 -10.92 -22.44
CA ARG A 113 2.04 -10.64 -22.08
C ARG A 113 3.00 -11.79 -22.38
N CYS A 114 2.49 -13.03 -22.38
CA CYS A 114 3.25 -14.22 -22.78
C CYS A 114 2.48 -14.98 -23.87
N PRO A 115 2.79 -14.74 -25.16
CA PRO A 115 2.11 -15.39 -26.28
C PRO A 115 2.13 -16.92 -26.21
N SER A 116 3.24 -17.53 -25.78
CA SER A 116 3.34 -18.99 -25.63
C SER A 116 2.30 -19.53 -24.64
N CYS A 117 2.12 -18.86 -23.50
CA CYS A 117 1.08 -19.18 -22.52
C CYS A 117 -0.33 -19.01 -23.12
N SER A 118 -0.61 -17.86 -23.71
CA SER A 118 -1.91 -17.57 -24.31
C SER A 118 -2.28 -18.60 -25.39
N ASN A 119 -1.32 -18.96 -26.25
CA ASN A 119 -1.52 -19.96 -27.30
C ASN A 119 -1.72 -21.37 -26.74
N ASN A 120 -0.99 -21.76 -25.68
CA ASN A 120 -1.21 -23.05 -25.02
C ASN A 120 -2.60 -23.12 -24.35
N PHE A 121 -3.04 -22.02 -23.73
CA PHE A 121 -4.38 -21.90 -23.14
C PHE A 121 -5.49 -22.03 -24.19
N VAL A 122 -5.37 -21.27 -25.29
CA VAL A 122 -6.31 -21.35 -26.42
C VAL A 122 -6.30 -22.75 -27.04
N SER A 123 -5.13 -23.36 -27.19
CA SER A 123 -4.98 -24.72 -27.71
C SER A 123 -5.75 -25.74 -26.87
N LEU A 124 -5.71 -25.63 -25.55
CA LEU A 124 -6.46 -26.53 -24.64
C LEU A 124 -7.96 -26.47 -24.93
N HIS A 125 -8.54 -25.27 -24.98
CA HIS A 125 -9.97 -25.09 -25.26
C HIS A 125 -10.33 -25.47 -26.71
N CYS A 126 -9.48 -25.15 -27.68
CA CYS A 126 -9.64 -25.57 -29.07
C CYS A 126 -9.67 -27.10 -29.21
N HIS A 127 -8.81 -27.82 -28.50
CA HIS A 127 -8.86 -29.29 -28.51
C HIS A 127 -10.19 -29.78 -27.94
N ASN A 128 -10.64 -29.25 -26.80
CA ASN A 128 -11.91 -29.66 -26.20
C ASN A 128 -13.11 -29.42 -27.13
N THR A 129 -13.13 -28.31 -27.85
CA THR A 129 -14.28 -27.92 -28.68
C THR A 129 -14.23 -28.51 -30.09
N CYS A 130 -13.07 -28.51 -30.74
CA CYS A 130 -12.96 -28.70 -32.20
C CYS A 130 -12.08 -29.88 -32.64
N SER A 131 -11.38 -30.58 -31.73
CA SER A 131 -10.46 -31.66 -32.12
C SER A 131 -11.18 -32.74 -32.95
N PRO A 132 -10.62 -33.21 -34.09
CA PRO A 132 -11.23 -34.29 -34.87
C PRO A 132 -11.26 -35.64 -34.13
N ASN A 133 -10.48 -35.78 -33.06
CA ASN A 133 -10.40 -36.97 -32.22
C ASN A 133 -11.05 -36.73 -30.83
N GLN A 134 -12.07 -35.89 -30.76
CA GLN A 134 -12.69 -35.45 -29.50
C GLN A 134 -13.15 -36.62 -28.62
N SER A 135 -13.74 -37.66 -29.22
CA SER A 135 -14.21 -38.83 -28.47
C SER A 135 -13.11 -39.61 -27.77
N LEU A 136 -11.83 -39.47 -28.14
CA LEU A 136 -10.75 -40.23 -27.49
C LEU A 136 -10.50 -39.79 -26.03
N PHE A 137 -10.75 -38.52 -25.72
CA PHE A 137 -10.41 -37.93 -24.42
C PHE A 137 -11.57 -37.19 -23.75
N ILE A 138 -12.75 -37.12 -24.38
CA ILE A 138 -13.98 -36.57 -23.78
C ILE A 138 -15.01 -37.68 -23.61
N ASN A 139 -15.60 -37.74 -22.42
CA ASN A 139 -16.72 -38.61 -22.09
C ASN A 139 -17.91 -37.78 -21.61
N VAL A 140 -19.03 -37.82 -22.32
CA VAL A 140 -20.23 -37.05 -21.95
C VAL A 140 -21.00 -37.80 -20.88
N THR A 141 -21.22 -37.15 -19.74
CA THR A 141 -21.83 -37.76 -18.56
C THR A 141 -23.24 -37.25 -18.27
N ARG A 142 -23.54 -35.99 -18.58
CA ARG A 142 -24.87 -35.39 -18.32
C ARG A 142 -25.35 -34.56 -19.51
N VAL A 143 -26.61 -34.80 -19.89
CA VAL A 143 -27.29 -34.05 -20.96
C VAL A 143 -28.70 -33.59 -20.52
N ALA A 144 -29.16 -32.47 -21.07
CA ALA A 144 -30.51 -31.94 -20.88
C ALA A 144 -31.35 -32.09 -22.14
N VAL A 145 -32.54 -32.68 -22.02
CA VAL A 145 -33.46 -32.94 -23.14
C VAL A 145 -34.19 -31.65 -23.54
N ARG A 146 -34.19 -31.31 -24.84
CA ARG A 146 -34.71 -30.01 -25.35
C ARG A 146 -36.08 -30.06 -26.05
N GLY A 147 -36.69 -31.24 -26.17
CA GLY A 147 -38.01 -31.46 -26.79
C GLY A 147 -37.99 -32.62 -27.79
N ASP A 148 -39.17 -33.11 -28.19
CA ASP A 148 -39.28 -34.25 -29.13
C ASP A 148 -38.61 -33.92 -30.47
N GLY A 149 -37.62 -34.72 -30.87
CA GLY A 149 -36.90 -34.61 -32.14
C GLY A 149 -35.71 -33.64 -32.16
N GLN A 150 -35.36 -33.00 -31.04
CA GLN A 150 -34.14 -32.18 -30.91
C GLN A 150 -33.02 -32.96 -30.22
N LEU A 151 -31.77 -32.73 -30.64
CA LEU A 151 -30.60 -33.32 -29.99
C LEU A 151 -30.48 -32.81 -28.54
N PRO A 152 -30.10 -33.66 -27.58
CA PRO A 152 -29.97 -33.25 -26.19
C PRO A 152 -28.75 -32.34 -26.02
N ALA A 153 -28.85 -31.37 -25.12
CA ALA A 153 -27.80 -30.41 -24.79
C ALA A 153 -26.78 -31.04 -23.83
N VAL A 154 -25.49 -30.89 -24.09
CA VAL A 154 -24.45 -31.34 -23.16
C VAL A 154 -24.31 -30.33 -22.02
N VAL A 155 -24.55 -30.76 -20.78
CA VAL A 155 -24.45 -29.91 -19.59
C VAL A 155 -23.28 -30.28 -18.67
N ALA A 156 -22.79 -31.52 -18.75
CA ALA A 156 -21.54 -31.90 -18.11
C ALA A 156 -20.79 -32.99 -18.88
N TYR A 157 -19.46 -32.94 -18.86
CA TYR A 157 -18.60 -33.99 -19.39
C TYR A 157 -17.29 -34.13 -18.59
N GLU A 158 -16.64 -35.25 -18.77
CA GLU A 158 -15.31 -35.55 -18.23
C GLU A 158 -14.27 -35.44 -19.35
N ALA A 159 -13.13 -34.81 -19.05
CA ALA A 159 -12.00 -34.66 -19.96
C ALA A 159 -10.74 -35.28 -19.37
N PHE A 160 -10.03 -36.08 -20.17
CA PHE A 160 -8.88 -36.87 -19.74
C PHE A 160 -7.60 -36.36 -20.40
N TYR A 161 -6.63 -35.95 -19.58
CA TYR A 161 -5.36 -35.39 -20.04
C TYR A 161 -4.18 -36.12 -19.44
N GLN A 162 -3.05 -36.12 -20.16
CA GLN A 162 -1.80 -36.56 -19.58
C GLN A 162 -1.31 -35.53 -18.57
N ARG A 163 -0.85 -35.98 -17.40
CA ARG A 163 -0.39 -35.08 -16.33
C ARG A 163 0.70 -34.12 -16.80
N SER A 164 1.70 -34.63 -17.53
CA SER A 164 2.80 -33.82 -18.07
C SER A 164 2.32 -32.72 -19.02
N PHE A 165 1.30 -32.99 -19.83
CA PHE A 165 0.72 -32.02 -20.76
C PHE A 165 0.05 -30.86 -20.01
N ALA A 166 -0.75 -31.19 -18.99
CA ALA A 166 -1.41 -30.18 -18.15
C ALA A 166 -0.42 -29.37 -17.32
N GLU A 167 0.60 -30.01 -16.73
CA GLU A 167 1.63 -29.34 -15.93
C GLU A 167 2.50 -28.41 -16.78
N GLN A 168 2.92 -28.82 -17.98
CA GLN A 168 3.67 -27.93 -18.89
C GLN A 168 2.84 -26.74 -19.37
N THR A 169 1.55 -26.97 -19.65
CA THR A 169 0.61 -25.90 -20.02
C THR A 169 0.48 -24.89 -18.88
N TYR A 170 0.26 -25.38 -17.65
CA TYR A 170 0.18 -24.55 -16.45
C TYR A 170 1.49 -23.78 -16.19
N GLU A 171 2.64 -24.44 -16.24
CA GLU A 171 3.94 -23.81 -15.99
C GLU A 171 4.31 -22.75 -17.02
N SER A 172 3.84 -22.89 -18.27
CA SER A 172 4.00 -21.85 -19.28
C SER A 172 3.32 -20.53 -18.89
N CYS A 173 2.29 -20.60 -18.03
CA CYS A 173 1.47 -19.48 -17.58
C CYS A 173 1.67 -19.08 -16.11
N SER A 174 2.34 -19.90 -15.30
CA SER A 174 2.35 -19.80 -13.83
C SER A 174 2.92 -18.48 -13.29
N ARG A 175 3.74 -17.79 -14.09
CA ARG A 175 4.44 -16.54 -13.70
C ARG A 175 3.98 -15.30 -14.46
N VAL A 176 2.97 -15.40 -15.31
CA VAL A 176 2.44 -14.23 -16.04
C VAL A 176 1.85 -13.22 -15.05
N ARG A 177 2.25 -11.95 -15.17
CA ARG A 177 1.87 -10.90 -14.22
C ARG A 177 0.74 -10.01 -14.75
N ILE A 178 -0.02 -9.43 -13.84
CA ILE A 178 -0.94 -8.32 -14.09
C ILE A 178 -0.29 -7.06 -13.52
N PRO A 179 0.35 -6.19 -14.34
CA PRO A 179 1.08 -5.03 -13.82
C PRO A 179 0.22 -4.08 -12.99
N ALA A 180 -1.02 -3.82 -13.42
CA ALA A 180 -1.95 -2.91 -12.75
C ALA A 180 -2.33 -3.37 -11.33
N ALA A 181 -2.40 -4.68 -11.09
CA ALA A 181 -2.72 -5.25 -9.80
C ALA A 181 -1.48 -5.74 -9.02
N ALA A 182 -0.28 -5.68 -9.62
CA ALA A 182 0.96 -6.23 -9.09
C ALA A 182 0.87 -7.71 -8.65
N THR A 183 -0.01 -8.52 -9.25
CA THR A 183 -0.25 -9.94 -8.93
C THR A 183 0.00 -10.86 -10.12
N LEU A 184 -0.09 -12.18 -9.91
CA LEU A 184 -0.02 -13.19 -10.96
C LEU A 184 -1.40 -13.42 -11.58
N ALA A 185 -1.47 -13.56 -12.90
CA ALA A 185 -2.69 -13.84 -13.65
C ALA A 185 -3.37 -15.15 -13.21
N VAL A 186 -2.57 -16.17 -12.90
CA VAL A 186 -3.07 -17.44 -12.35
C VAL A 186 -3.80 -17.24 -11.02
N GLY A 187 -3.48 -16.19 -10.26
CA GLY A 187 -4.19 -15.86 -9.02
C GLY A 187 -5.67 -15.55 -9.22
N SER A 188 -6.06 -14.98 -10.36
CA SER A 188 -7.46 -14.76 -10.74
C SER A 188 -8.09 -15.95 -11.48
N MET A 189 -7.33 -17.00 -11.76
CA MET A 189 -7.78 -18.19 -12.53
C MET A 189 -7.75 -19.48 -11.69
N CYS A 190 -7.66 -19.38 -10.36
CA CYS A 190 -7.52 -20.54 -9.47
C CYS A 190 -8.46 -20.50 -8.26
N GLY A 191 -9.45 -19.60 -8.30
CA GLY A 191 -10.44 -19.39 -7.25
C GLY A 191 -9.83 -19.23 -5.85
N VAL A 192 -10.40 -19.94 -4.87
CA VAL A 192 -10.07 -19.86 -3.44
C VAL A 192 -8.58 -20.08 -3.10
N TYR A 193 -7.84 -20.78 -3.97
CA TYR A 193 -6.44 -21.11 -3.72
C TYR A 193 -5.47 -19.95 -4.00
N GLY A 194 -5.93 -18.93 -4.73
CA GLY A 194 -5.09 -17.83 -5.20
C GLY A 194 -3.88 -18.30 -5.98
N SER A 195 -2.87 -17.44 -6.15
CA SER A 195 -1.64 -17.80 -6.88
C SER A 195 -0.68 -18.69 -6.09
N ALA A 196 -0.82 -18.70 -4.76
CA ALA A 196 0.12 -19.37 -3.84
C ALA A 196 -0.06 -20.89 -3.82
N LEU A 197 -1.31 -21.33 -3.82
CA LEU A 197 -1.70 -22.73 -3.65
C LEU A 197 -2.22 -23.33 -4.97
N CYS A 198 -2.04 -22.62 -6.09
CA CYS A 198 -2.47 -23.10 -7.39
C CYS A 198 -1.54 -24.18 -7.93
N ASN A 199 -2.12 -25.16 -8.61
CA ASN A 199 -1.43 -26.17 -9.40
C ASN A 199 -2.27 -26.47 -10.65
N ALA A 200 -1.74 -27.28 -11.58
CA ALA A 200 -2.41 -27.59 -12.84
C ALA A 200 -3.83 -28.16 -12.64
N GLN A 201 -4.03 -29.06 -11.67
CA GLN A 201 -5.36 -29.64 -11.39
C GLN A 201 -6.35 -28.58 -10.92
N ARG A 202 -5.97 -27.75 -9.95
CA ARG A 202 -6.86 -26.70 -9.39
C ARG A 202 -7.18 -25.63 -10.42
N TRP A 203 -6.21 -25.27 -11.25
CA TRP A 203 -6.37 -24.33 -12.36
C TRP A 203 -7.33 -24.84 -13.43
N LEU A 204 -7.26 -26.14 -13.77
CA LEU A 204 -8.21 -26.76 -14.69
C LEU A 204 -9.59 -26.91 -14.06
N ASN A 205 -9.67 -27.36 -12.81
CA ASN A 205 -10.95 -27.47 -12.10
C ASN A 205 -11.68 -26.13 -12.07
N PHE A 206 -10.97 -25.02 -11.85
CA PHE A 206 -11.57 -23.68 -11.91
C PHE A 206 -12.17 -23.35 -13.27
N GLN A 207 -11.55 -23.79 -14.38
CA GLN A 207 -12.09 -23.56 -15.73
C GLN A 207 -13.34 -24.39 -16.02
N GLY A 208 -13.50 -25.54 -15.34
CA GLY A 208 -14.63 -26.44 -15.49
C GLY A 208 -15.71 -26.28 -14.43
N ASP A 209 -15.54 -25.38 -13.47
CA ASP A 209 -16.49 -25.15 -12.38
C ASP A 209 -17.46 -24.02 -12.73
N THR A 210 -18.74 -24.36 -12.93
CA THR A 210 -19.80 -23.38 -13.23
C THR A 210 -20.12 -22.44 -12.06
N GLY A 211 -19.72 -22.77 -10.84
CA GLY A 211 -19.92 -21.95 -9.64
C GLY A 211 -19.29 -20.56 -9.74
N ASN A 212 -18.18 -20.44 -10.47
CA ASN A 212 -17.49 -19.15 -10.68
C ASN A 212 -18.28 -18.17 -11.56
N GLY A 213 -19.36 -18.60 -12.22
CA GLY A 213 -20.20 -17.77 -13.09
C GLY A 213 -19.58 -17.43 -14.47
N LEU A 214 -18.43 -18.01 -14.80
CA LEU A 214 -17.70 -17.86 -16.06
C LEU A 214 -17.74 -19.14 -16.91
N ALA A 215 -17.67 -20.33 -16.30
CA ALA A 215 -17.72 -21.58 -17.04
C ALA A 215 -19.16 -21.85 -17.56
N PRO A 216 -19.34 -22.18 -18.85
CA PRO A 216 -20.67 -22.36 -19.46
C PRO A 216 -21.34 -23.70 -19.11
N LEU A 217 -20.56 -24.69 -18.69
CA LEU A 217 -20.99 -26.06 -18.35
C LEU A 217 -19.94 -26.73 -17.46
N ASP A 218 -20.33 -27.80 -16.76
CA ASP A 218 -19.42 -28.49 -15.82
C ASP A 218 -18.44 -29.41 -16.56
N ILE A 219 -17.14 -29.22 -16.34
CA ILE A 219 -16.09 -30.06 -16.93
C ILE A 219 -15.24 -30.65 -15.81
N THR A 220 -15.25 -31.98 -15.69
CA THR A 220 -14.38 -32.68 -14.73
C THR A 220 -13.09 -33.09 -15.42
N PHE A 221 -11.97 -32.55 -14.95
CA PHE A 221 -10.65 -32.83 -15.53
C PHE A 221 -9.92 -33.94 -14.77
N HIS A 222 -9.55 -35.00 -15.48
CA HIS A 222 -8.75 -36.10 -14.95
C HIS A 222 -7.33 -36.06 -15.52
N LEU A 223 -6.34 -35.87 -14.64
CA LEU A 223 -4.93 -35.91 -15.00
C LEU A 223 -4.37 -37.32 -14.77
N TRP A 224 -4.20 -38.07 -15.86
CA TRP A 224 -3.71 -39.45 -15.81
C TRP A 224 -2.20 -39.52 -16.03
N GLU A 225 -1.58 -40.45 -15.32
CA GLU A 225 -0.23 -40.91 -15.64
C GLU A 225 -0.26 -41.87 -16.85
N PRO A 226 0.80 -41.95 -17.67
CA PRO A 226 0.85 -42.86 -18.81
C PRO A 226 0.56 -44.32 -18.46
N SER A 227 0.90 -44.75 -17.24
CA SER A 227 0.64 -46.10 -16.73
C SER A 227 -0.85 -46.36 -16.47
N GLN A 228 -1.63 -45.35 -16.12
CA GLN A 228 -3.08 -45.47 -15.86
C GLN A 228 -3.88 -45.53 -17.17
N ALA A 229 -3.34 -45.00 -18.26
CA ALA A 229 -3.93 -45.06 -19.59
C ALA A 229 -3.79 -46.45 -20.25
N ALA A 230 -2.92 -47.32 -19.73
CA ALA A 230 -2.65 -48.63 -20.31
C ALA A 230 -3.86 -49.57 -20.15
N GLY A 231 -4.58 -49.82 -21.26
CA GLY A 231 -5.74 -50.72 -21.30
C GLY A 231 -7.11 -50.04 -21.19
N SER A 232 -7.15 -48.70 -21.07
CA SER A 232 -8.39 -47.93 -21.16
C SER A 232 -8.82 -47.73 -22.62
N VAL A 233 -10.13 -47.64 -22.87
CA VAL A 233 -10.70 -47.21 -24.16
C VAL A 233 -10.43 -45.72 -24.40
N ILE A 234 -10.34 -44.94 -23.31
CA ILE A 234 -10.06 -43.49 -23.33
C ILE A 234 -8.55 -43.28 -23.39
N GLN A 235 -8.11 -42.47 -24.36
CA GLN A 235 -6.72 -42.06 -24.53
C GLN A 235 -6.56 -40.61 -24.06
N PRO A 236 -5.75 -40.34 -23.02
CA PRO A 236 -5.58 -38.98 -22.52
C PRO A 236 -4.94 -38.07 -23.57
N LEU A 237 -5.43 -36.84 -23.69
CA LEU A 237 -4.86 -35.87 -24.63
C LEU A 237 -3.40 -35.55 -24.25
N ASN A 238 -2.55 -35.60 -25.26
CA ASN A 238 -1.16 -35.14 -25.18
C ASN A 238 -0.85 -34.35 -26.46
N GLY A 239 -1.22 -33.06 -26.44
CA GLY A 239 -0.98 -32.13 -27.55
C GLY A 239 0.40 -31.48 -27.49
N GLU A 240 0.75 -30.74 -28.54
CA GLU A 240 1.95 -29.91 -28.55
C GLU A 240 1.82 -28.77 -27.54
N VAL A 241 2.83 -28.59 -26.67
CA VAL A 241 2.93 -27.47 -25.74
C VAL A 241 4.23 -26.75 -26.01
N VAL A 242 4.17 -25.43 -26.20
CA VAL A 242 5.36 -24.62 -26.42
C VAL A 242 5.81 -24.01 -25.10
N PRO A 243 7.04 -24.29 -24.63
CA PRO A 243 7.59 -23.69 -23.43
C PRO A 243 7.66 -22.15 -23.52
N CYS A 244 7.56 -21.47 -22.38
CA CYS A 244 7.57 -20.01 -22.37
C CYS A 244 8.91 -19.38 -22.77
N ASN A 245 10.01 -20.13 -22.73
CA ASN A 245 11.34 -19.69 -23.14
C ASN A 245 11.64 -19.92 -24.63
N GLN A 246 10.72 -20.51 -25.40
CA GLN A 246 10.87 -20.76 -26.83
C GLN A 246 9.98 -19.81 -27.66
N SER A 247 10.49 -19.37 -28.81
CA SER A 247 9.75 -18.59 -29.80
C SER A 247 8.92 -19.48 -30.73
N GLN A 248 7.74 -19.01 -31.15
CA GLN A 248 6.91 -19.68 -32.16
C GLN A 248 7.10 -19.00 -33.52
N GLY A 249 7.91 -19.61 -34.38
CA GLY A 249 8.23 -19.08 -35.71
C GLY A 249 9.08 -17.80 -35.68
N ASP A 250 9.19 -17.13 -36.83
CA ASP A 250 10.08 -15.98 -37.02
C ASP A 250 9.51 -14.66 -36.45
N SER A 251 8.19 -14.59 -36.23
CA SER A 251 7.51 -13.35 -35.85
C SER A 251 7.15 -13.23 -34.36
N VAL A 252 7.13 -14.32 -33.59
CA VAL A 252 6.70 -14.31 -32.18
C VAL A 252 7.89 -14.61 -31.27
N SER A 253 8.36 -13.59 -30.55
CA SER A 253 9.44 -13.71 -29.57
C SER A 253 9.05 -14.57 -28.36
N ALA A 254 10.03 -15.22 -27.75
CA ALA A 254 9.86 -15.91 -26.47
C ALA A 254 9.39 -14.95 -25.34
N CYS A 255 8.77 -15.50 -24.29
CA CYS A 255 8.25 -14.70 -23.19
C CYS A 255 9.39 -14.11 -22.34
N SER A 256 9.15 -12.90 -21.83
CA SER A 256 10.10 -12.18 -20.98
C SER A 256 10.35 -12.90 -19.65
N CYS A 257 11.53 -12.71 -19.05
CA CYS A 257 11.88 -13.24 -17.73
C CYS A 257 10.90 -12.81 -16.61
N GLN A 258 10.26 -11.64 -16.73
CA GLN A 258 9.29 -11.17 -15.74
C GLN A 258 8.02 -12.03 -15.70
N ASP A 259 7.63 -12.57 -16.86
CA ASP A 259 6.41 -13.35 -17.07
C ASP A 259 6.71 -14.87 -17.17
N CYS A 260 7.98 -15.25 -17.36
CA CYS A 260 8.46 -16.63 -17.47
C CYS A 260 9.83 -16.77 -16.79
N ALA A 261 9.89 -17.40 -15.62
CA ALA A 261 11.13 -17.57 -14.88
C ALA A 261 12.19 -18.41 -15.63
N ALA A 262 11.75 -19.31 -16.51
CA ALA A 262 12.63 -20.15 -17.32
C ALA A 262 13.43 -19.38 -18.38
N SER A 263 13.04 -18.14 -18.71
CA SER A 263 13.77 -17.24 -19.60
C SER A 263 14.86 -16.42 -18.89
N CYS A 264 14.95 -16.49 -17.57
CA CYS A 264 15.87 -15.65 -16.78
C CYS A 264 17.29 -16.23 -16.76
N PRO A 265 18.34 -15.40 -16.92
CA PRO A 265 19.69 -15.80 -16.55
C PRO A 265 19.79 -15.96 -15.02
N VAL A 266 20.60 -16.91 -14.55
CA VAL A 266 20.90 -17.05 -13.12
C VAL A 266 21.89 -15.96 -12.72
N ILE A 267 21.44 -14.98 -11.93
CA ILE A 267 22.26 -13.88 -11.42
C ILE A 267 22.57 -14.13 -9.94
N ALA A 268 23.82 -13.92 -9.53
CA ALA A 268 24.21 -13.99 -8.12
C ALA A 268 23.50 -12.87 -7.32
N GLN A 269 23.08 -13.17 -6.09
CA GLN A 269 22.45 -12.16 -5.24
C GLN A 269 23.40 -10.98 -5.01
N PRO A 270 22.95 -9.72 -5.20
CA PRO A 270 23.77 -8.56 -4.90
C PRO A 270 24.18 -8.53 -3.43
N GLU A 271 25.43 -8.20 -3.16
CA GLU A 271 25.90 -7.97 -1.80
C GLU A 271 25.16 -6.76 -1.20
N ALA A 272 24.76 -6.87 0.06
CA ALA A 272 24.11 -5.78 0.77
C ALA A 272 25.07 -4.58 0.87
N LEU A 273 24.58 -3.40 0.46
CA LEU A 273 25.34 -2.16 0.65
C LEU A 273 25.51 -1.89 2.14
N ASP A 274 26.71 -1.48 2.52
CA ASP A 274 27.05 -1.15 3.91
C ASP A 274 26.37 0.19 4.29
N PRO A 275 25.43 0.21 5.26
CA PRO A 275 24.74 1.43 5.68
C PRO A 275 25.60 2.33 6.58
N THR A 276 26.81 1.89 6.94
CA THR A 276 27.67 2.68 7.82
C THR A 276 28.07 3.99 7.15
N PHE A 277 27.98 5.08 7.92
CA PHE A 277 28.52 6.37 7.49
C PHE A 277 30.02 6.22 7.22
N ARG A 278 30.42 6.24 5.95
CA ARG A 278 31.81 6.12 5.51
C ARG A 278 32.28 7.40 4.83
N MET A 279 33.54 7.75 5.09
CA MET A 279 34.27 8.75 4.32
C MET A 279 35.37 8.03 3.53
N GLY A 280 35.17 7.89 2.21
CA GLY A 280 36.05 7.11 1.35
C GLY A 280 36.07 5.64 1.75
N ARG A 281 37.22 5.15 2.25
CA ARG A 281 37.42 3.74 2.64
C ARG A 281 37.32 3.48 4.14
N MET A 282 37.17 4.53 4.97
CA MET A 282 37.14 4.40 6.43
C MET A 282 35.75 4.71 6.97
N ALA A 283 35.43 4.17 8.14
CA ALA A 283 34.28 4.61 8.91
C ALA A 283 34.40 6.13 9.18
N GLY A 284 33.35 6.87 8.88
CA GLY A 284 33.33 8.33 8.98
C GLY A 284 33.57 8.82 10.41
N SER A 285 33.10 8.07 11.42
CA SER A 285 33.40 8.35 12.83
C SER A 285 34.90 8.28 13.14
N LEU A 286 35.59 7.27 12.62
CA LEU A 286 37.03 7.10 12.80
C LEU A 286 37.82 8.18 12.06
N ALA A 287 37.40 8.52 10.83
CA ALA A 287 37.96 9.65 10.10
C ALA A 287 37.81 10.96 10.89
N LEU A 288 36.64 11.21 11.48
CA LEU A 288 36.38 12.39 12.30
C LEU A 288 37.27 12.43 13.55
N ILE A 289 37.44 11.29 14.23
CA ILE A 289 38.34 11.18 15.39
C ILE A 289 39.79 11.50 14.99
N ILE A 290 40.28 10.94 13.88
CA ILE A 290 41.64 11.22 13.39
C ILE A 290 41.80 12.71 13.07
N ILE A 291 40.82 13.32 12.38
CA ILE A 291 40.85 14.75 12.06
C ILE A 291 40.92 15.57 13.35
N LEU A 292 40.02 15.33 14.31
CA LEU A 292 39.99 16.07 15.57
C LEU A 292 41.27 15.88 16.40
N CYS A 293 41.78 14.64 16.53
CA CYS A 293 43.01 14.36 17.24
C CYS A 293 44.23 14.99 16.55
N SER A 294 44.28 15.00 15.22
CA SER A 294 45.38 15.62 14.48
C SER A 294 45.40 17.15 14.63
N VAL A 295 44.23 17.80 14.56
CA VAL A 295 44.08 19.24 14.80
C VAL A 295 44.49 19.57 16.24
N PHE A 296 44.05 18.77 17.22
CA PHE A 296 44.42 18.94 18.62
C PHE A 296 45.93 18.78 18.85
N ALA A 297 46.55 17.76 18.26
CA ALA A 297 47.99 17.52 18.36
C ALA A 297 48.80 18.65 17.72
N LEU A 298 48.37 19.18 16.56
CA LEU A 298 49.00 20.32 15.91
C LEU A 298 48.91 21.60 16.77
N LEU A 299 47.74 21.86 17.36
CA LEU A 299 47.53 22.97 18.30
C LEU A 299 48.42 22.82 19.54
N ALA A 300 48.47 21.63 20.15
CA ALA A 300 49.31 21.35 21.30
C ALA A 300 50.81 21.53 20.96
N LEU A 301 51.26 21.03 19.82
CA LEU A 301 52.64 21.21 19.35
C LEU A 301 52.95 22.68 19.10
N PHE A 302 52.04 23.44 18.48
CA PHE A 302 52.22 24.88 18.25
C PHE A 302 52.37 25.64 19.58
N LEU A 303 51.54 25.34 20.57
CA LEU A 303 51.60 25.96 21.90
C LEU A 303 52.84 25.51 22.72
N LEU A 304 53.32 24.28 22.52
CA LEU A 304 54.49 23.73 23.22
C LEU A 304 55.83 24.07 22.57
N ARG A 305 55.87 24.35 21.25
CA ARG A 305 57.07 24.77 20.51
C ARG A 305 57.85 25.91 21.16
N PRO A 306 57.25 27.04 21.59
CA PRO A 306 57.99 28.11 22.28
C PRO A 306 58.57 27.67 23.64
N ARG A 307 57.93 26.71 24.33
CA ARG A 307 58.44 26.15 25.60
C ARG A 307 59.58 25.15 25.39
N MET A 308 59.58 24.38 24.30
CA MET A 308 60.69 23.47 23.96
C MET A 308 61.90 24.22 23.35
N ALA A 309 61.66 25.26 22.56
CA ALA A 309 62.72 26.13 22.03
C ALA A 309 63.49 26.85 23.15
N SER A 310 62.83 27.23 24.26
CA SER A 310 63.53 27.83 25.41
C SER A 310 64.34 26.82 26.24
N ARG A 311 64.05 25.50 26.14
CA ARG A 311 64.82 24.44 26.79
C ARG A 311 66.03 23.96 25.98
N CYS A 312 65.95 23.95 24.64
CA CYS A 312 67.07 23.50 23.77
C CYS A 312 68.13 24.59 23.53
N GLY A 313 67.86 25.86 23.87
CA GLY A 313 68.78 26.98 23.68
C GLY A 313 69.69 27.34 24.86
N LYS A 314 69.91 26.44 25.82
CA LYS A 314 70.89 26.64 26.91
C LYS A 314 72.18 25.87 26.64
N ARG A 315 72.97 26.32 25.66
CA ARG A 315 74.43 26.19 25.68
C ARG A 315 75.08 27.38 24.97
N GLU A 316 75.79 28.16 25.78
CA GLU A 316 76.76 29.23 25.48
C GLU A 316 76.29 30.64 25.01
N THR A 317 76.22 31.50 26.04
CA THR A 317 76.71 32.90 26.17
C THR A 317 76.33 34.06 25.23
N LEU A 318 75.97 35.14 25.95
CA LEU A 318 76.14 36.59 25.74
C LEU A 318 75.12 37.35 24.86
N ASP A 319 74.53 38.33 25.54
CA ASP A 319 73.80 39.51 25.04
C ASP A 319 72.76 39.32 23.93
N ARG A 320 71.51 39.13 24.36
CA ARG A 320 70.39 39.74 23.65
C ARG A 320 69.38 40.28 24.65
N LYS A 321 69.31 41.61 24.76
CA LYS A 321 68.17 42.35 25.33
C LYS A 321 66.89 41.61 24.93
N ALA A 322 66.17 41.10 25.91
CA ALA A 322 64.87 40.47 25.71
C ALA A 322 63.90 41.54 25.20
N GLY A 323 63.90 41.77 23.89
CA GLY A 323 62.88 42.52 23.21
C GLY A 323 61.56 41.82 23.50
N ILE A 324 60.75 42.46 24.35
CA ILE A 324 59.36 42.08 24.61
C ILE A 324 58.73 41.72 23.27
N SER A 325 58.28 40.47 23.15
CA SER A 325 57.67 39.91 21.94
C SER A 325 56.66 40.92 21.37
N LEU A 326 56.74 41.20 20.07
CA LEU A 326 55.87 42.15 19.36
C LEU A 326 54.38 41.87 19.64
N ALA A 327 54.01 40.60 19.82
CA ALA A 327 52.67 40.17 20.22
C ALA A 327 52.26 40.65 21.62
N HIS A 328 53.18 40.68 22.59
CA HIS A 328 52.92 41.18 23.95
C HIS A 328 52.83 42.71 23.98
N ARG A 329 53.56 43.42 23.11
CA ARG A 329 53.39 44.87 22.93
C ARG A 329 52.08 45.21 22.22
N LEU A 330 51.71 44.47 21.18
CA LEU A 330 50.40 44.62 20.51
C LEU A 330 49.26 44.32 21.48
N SER A 331 49.35 43.25 22.27
CA SER A 331 48.35 42.87 23.27
C SER A 331 48.20 43.93 24.37
N LEU A 332 49.30 44.48 24.90
CA LEU A 332 49.20 45.60 25.85
C LEU A 332 48.62 46.85 25.18
N SER A 333 49.00 47.13 23.93
CA SER A 333 48.50 48.29 23.20
C SER A 333 47.00 48.17 22.94
N THR A 334 46.52 47.02 22.48
CA THR A 334 45.09 46.77 22.26
C THR A 334 44.33 46.78 23.57
N TYR A 335 44.84 46.15 24.63
CA TYR A 335 44.24 46.20 25.96
C TYR A 335 44.12 47.64 26.47
N SER A 336 45.19 48.42 26.38
CA SER A 336 45.19 49.82 26.82
C SER A 336 44.25 50.71 25.99
N LEU A 337 44.11 50.43 24.69
CA LEU A 337 43.19 51.13 23.80
C LEU A 337 41.73 50.81 24.13
N LEU A 338 41.40 49.52 24.25
CA LEU A 338 40.07 49.05 24.64
C LEU A 338 39.70 49.54 26.04
N SER A 339 40.63 49.46 26.99
CA SER A 339 40.41 49.95 28.36
C SER A 339 40.12 51.45 28.39
N ARG A 340 40.94 52.28 27.73
CA ARG A 340 40.69 53.73 27.63
C ARG A 340 39.38 54.03 26.90
N GLY A 341 39.08 53.29 25.83
CA GLY A 341 37.83 53.42 25.08
C GLY A 341 36.61 53.13 25.93
N PHE A 342 36.58 51.99 26.61
CA PHE A 342 35.48 51.60 27.50
C PHE A 342 35.39 52.47 28.76
N GLN A 343 36.51 52.96 29.31
CA GLN A 343 36.48 53.93 30.41
C GLN A 343 35.85 55.25 29.99
N CYS A 344 36.23 55.79 28.83
CA CYS A 344 35.64 57.02 28.30
C CYS A 344 34.15 56.83 27.97
N TRP A 345 33.80 55.72 27.33
CA TRP A 345 32.40 55.38 27.04
C TRP A 345 31.57 55.20 28.32
N GLY A 346 32.06 54.43 29.28
CA GLY A 346 31.39 54.15 30.55
C GLY A 346 31.19 55.42 31.39
N THR A 347 32.20 56.29 31.47
CA THR A 347 32.07 57.59 32.16
C THR A 347 31.06 58.51 31.47
N TRP A 348 31.03 58.51 30.14
CA TRP A 348 30.03 59.26 29.38
C TRP A 348 28.60 58.74 29.62
N VAL A 349 28.39 57.42 29.54
CA VAL A 349 27.08 56.78 29.81
C VAL A 349 26.64 57.03 31.26
N ALA A 350 27.56 56.89 32.23
CA ALA A 350 27.28 57.13 33.65
C ALA A 350 26.96 58.61 33.96
N SER A 351 27.46 59.55 33.16
CA SER A 351 27.16 60.97 33.32
C SER A 351 25.77 61.39 32.82
N TRP A 352 25.15 60.61 31.92
CA TRP A 352 23.83 60.90 31.33
C TRP A 352 22.84 59.70 31.35
N PRO A 353 22.59 59.07 32.52
CA PRO A 353 21.91 57.77 32.58
C PRO A 353 20.46 57.81 32.09
N LEU A 354 19.69 58.86 32.43
CA LEU A 354 18.28 58.96 32.05
C LEU A 354 18.08 59.09 30.54
N THR A 355 18.96 59.85 29.87
CA THR A 355 18.87 60.05 28.41
C THR A 355 19.20 58.76 27.65
N VAL A 356 20.25 58.05 28.07
CA VAL A 356 20.64 56.77 27.46
C VAL A 356 19.56 55.71 27.66
N LEU A 357 18.97 55.64 28.86
CA LEU A 357 17.90 54.69 29.17
C LEU A 357 16.64 54.98 28.34
N ALA A 358 16.23 56.25 28.21
CA ALA A 358 15.11 56.65 27.38
C ALA A 358 15.32 56.29 25.90
N VAL A 359 16.49 56.61 25.34
CA VAL A 359 16.83 56.26 23.95
C VAL A 359 16.83 54.74 23.73
N SER A 360 17.37 53.98 24.69
CA SER A 360 17.42 52.51 24.62
C SER A 360 16.02 51.90 24.61
N ILE A 361 15.12 52.38 25.47
CA ILE A 361 13.71 51.92 25.50
C ILE A 361 13.03 52.25 24.17
N VAL A 362 13.19 53.46 23.64
CA VAL A 362 12.58 53.85 22.36
C VAL A 362 13.03 52.93 21.23
N VAL A 363 14.32 52.61 21.16
CA VAL A 363 14.87 51.69 20.16
C VAL A 363 14.28 50.28 20.32
N VAL A 364 14.25 49.75 21.55
CA VAL A 364 13.70 48.41 21.81
C VAL A 364 12.22 48.34 21.46
N VAL A 365 11.42 49.33 21.86
CA VAL A 365 9.98 49.38 21.55
C VAL A 365 9.73 49.51 20.04
N ALA A 366 10.50 50.36 19.35
CA ALA A 366 10.37 50.52 17.90
C ALA A 366 10.68 49.21 17.14
N MET A 367 11.73 48.50 17.54
CA MET A 367 12.09 47.20 16.96
C MET A 367 11.08 46.12 17.32
N ALA A 368 10.65 46.05 18.60
CA ALA A 368 9.64 45.09 19.06
C ALA A 368 8.26 45.31 18.43
N GLY A 369 7.93 46.52 17.97
CA GLY A 369 6.70 46.81 17.22
C GLY A 369 6.51 45.92 15.98
N GLY A 370 7.61 45.41 15.40
CA GLY A 370 7.56 44.49 14.27
C GLY A 370 6.92 43.13 14.59
N LEU A 371 6.77 42.79 15.88
CA LEU A 371 6.07 41.58 16.30
C LEU A 371 4.62 41.51 15.80
N ALA A 372 3.99 42.65 15.53
CA ALA A 372 2.65 42.71 14.95
C ALA A 372 2.55 42.08 13.54
N PHE A 373 3.68 41.96 12.83
CA PHE A 373 3.78 41.38 11.49
C PHE A 373 4.40 39.97 11.50
N THR A 374 4.49 39.34 12.67
CA THR A 374 5.06 37.99 12.77
C THR A 374 4.15 36.97 12.10
N VAL A 375 4.75 36.17 11.21
CA VAL A 375 4.11 35.01 10.59
C VAL A 375 4.75 33.76 11.17
N LEU A 376 3.93 32.85 11.68
CA LEU A 376 4.38 31.57 12.22
C LEU A 376 4.20 30.48 11.18
N THR A 377 5.29 29.78 10.83
CA THR A 377 5.25 28.58 10.00
C THR A 377 5.04 27.35 10.86
N THR A 378 3.92 26.65 10.66
CA THR A 378 3.55 25.42 11.37
C THR A 378 3.74 24.15 10.54
N ASP A 379 3.78 24.28 9.20
CA ASP A 379 3.95 23.13 8.31
C ASP A 379 5.33 22.49 8.53
N PRO A 380 5.39 21.20 8.94
CA PRO A 380 6.64 20.50 9.14
C PRO A 380 7.48 20.41 7.86
N VAL A 381 6.89 20.33 6.68
CA VAL A 381 7.67 20.24 5.44
C VAL A 381 8.48 21.53 5.26
N ASP A 382 7.88 22.70 5.51
CA ASP A 382 8.55 24.00 5.40
C ASP A 382 9.61 24.21 6.50
N LEU A 383 9.41 23.63 7.68
CA LEU A 383 10.38 23.69 8.77
C LEU A 383 11.60 22.77 8.58
N TRP A 384 11.39 21.56 8.03
CA TRP A 384 12.40 20.50 8.03
C TRP A 384 13.09 20.27 6.69
N SER A 385 12.70 20.98 5.62
CA SER A 385 13.34 20.85 4.31
C SER A 385 13.70 22.20 3.71
N ALA A 386 14.92 22.27 3.15
CA ALA A 386 15.36 23.49 2.47
C ALA A 386 14.54 23.70 1.19
N PRO A 387 14.10 24.93 0.89
CA PRO A 387 13.21 25.22 -0.24
C PRO A 387 13.82 24.85 -1.60
N ASN A 388 15.15 24.96 -1.72
CA ASN A 388 15.90 24.65 -2.95
C ASN A 388 16.62 23.29 -2.85
N SER A 389 16.11 22.35 -2.06
CA SER A 389 16.65 21.00 -2.01
C SER A 389 16.15 20.18 -3.20
N GLN A 390 16.95 19.21 -3.65
CA GLN A 390 16.56 18.29 -4.73
C GLN A 390 15.20 17.62 -4.45
N ALA A 391 14.96 17.18 -3.21
CA ALA A 391 13.69 16.56 -2.82
C ALA A 391 12.49 17.53 -2.96
N ARG A 392 12.69 18.84 -2.72
CA ARG A 392 11.65 19.85 -2.96
C ARG A 392 11.40 20.08 -4.44
N GLU A 393 12.43 20.07 -5.27
CA GLU A 393 12.29 20.16 -6.73
C GLU A 393 11.52 18.96 -7.29
N GLU A 394 11.85 17.74 -6.84
CA GLU A 394 11.16 16.50 -7.20
C GLU A 394 9.69 16.52 -6.75
N LYS A 395 9.42 16.98 -5.52
CA LYS A 395 8.05 17.15 -5.01
C LYS A 395 7.28 18.18 -5.84
N ALA A 396 7.86 19.34 -6.11
CA ALA A 396 7.21 20.39 -6.90
C ALA A 396 6.91 19.92 -8.34
N PHE A 397 7.80 19.11 -8.93
CA PHE A 397 7.55 18.44 -10.20
C PHE A 397 6.35 17.47 -10.06
N HIS A 398 6.36 16.58 -9.08
CA HIS A 398 5.28 15.61 -8.87
C HIS A 398 3.92 16.30 -8.69
N ASP A 399 3.83 17.26 -7.78
CA ASP A 399 2.58 17.97 -7.46
C ASP A 399 2.02 18.72 -8.68
N LYS A 400 2.90 19.23 -9.56
CA LYS A 400 2.50 19.95 -10.77
C LYS A 400 1.90 19.05 -11.84
N TYR A 401 2.48 17.86 -12.06
CA TYR A 401 2.08 16.98 -13.17
C TYR A 401 1.05 15.93 -12.76
N PHE A 402 1.06 15.49 -11.49
CA PHE A 402 0.19 14.42 -11.00
C PHE A 402 -0.82 14.91 -9.93
N GLY A 403 -0.69 16.16 -9.48
CA GLY A 403 -1.39 16.63 -8.29
C GLY A 403 -0.66 16.24 -7.00
N PRO A 404 -0.95 16.91 -5.87
CA PRO A 404 -0.36 16.56 -4.59
C PRO A 404 -0.81 15.15 -4.14
N PHE A 405 0.09 14.44 -3.47
CA PHE A 405 -0.22 13.13 -2.90
C PHE A 405 -1.39 13.23 -1.90
N PHE A 406 -2.31 12.26 -1.94
CA PHE A 406 -3.53 12.24 -1.13
C PHE A 406 -3.23 12.20 0.39
N ARG A 407 -4.19 12.67 1.18
CA ARG A 407 -4.10 12.69 2.65
C ARG A 407 -4.63 11.37 3.21
N THR A 408 -3.94 10.76 4.17
CA THR A 408 -4.29 9.45 4.70
C THR A 408 -4.74 9.55 6.15
N ASN A 409 -5.94 9.03 6.45
CA ASN A 409 -6.46 8.91 7.81
C ASN A 409 -6.65 7.43 8.13
N GLN A 410 -5.94 6.92 9.13
CA GLN A 410 -5.87 5.48 9.42
C GLN A 410 -6.31 5.16 10.84
N VAL A 411 -6.97 4.02 10.98
CA VAL A 411 -7.36 3.43 12.25
C VAL A 411 -6.87 1.98 12.30
N PHE A 412 -6.14 1.65 13.37
CA PHE A 412 -5.70 0.31 13.71
C PHE A 412 -6.47 -0.18 14.93
N LEU A 413 -7.10 -1.35 14.80
CA LEU A 413 -7.93 -1.97 15.83
C LEU A 413 -7.36 -3.34 16.18
N THR A 414 -7.04 -3.56 17.45
CA THR A 414 -6.58 -4.86 17.96
C THR A 414 -7.44 -5.30 19.15
N ALA A 415 -7.50 -6.62 19.40
CA ALA A 415 -8.29 -7.21 20.49
C ALA A 415 -7.43 -8.22 21.27
N PRO A 416 -6.45 -7.75 22.08
CA PRO A 416 -5.47 -8.63 22.74
C PRO A 416 -6.09 -9.59 23.76
N ASN A 417 -7.25 -9.25 24.33
CA ASN A 417 -7.93 -10.05 25.35
C ASN A 417 -8.81 -11.17 24.77
N ARG A 418 -8.98 -11.24 23.45
CA ARG A 418 -9.83 -12.25 22.80
C ARG A 418 -8.98 -13.44 22.33
N PRO A 419 -9.30 -14.68 22.73
CA PRO A 419 -8.53 -15.85 22.30
C PRO A 419 -8.78 -16.18 20.83
N SER A 420 -7.76 -16.74 20.19
CA SER A 420 -7.89 -17.34 18.85
C SER A 420 -8.81 -18.54 18.88
N TYR A 421 -9.50 -18.82 17.78
CA TYR A 421 -10.38 -19.97 17.61
C TYR A 421 -10.08 -20.71 16.31
N ARG A 422 -10.60 -21.93 16.17
CA ARG A 422 -10.45 -22.75 14.96
C ARG A 422 -11.75 -22.76 14.16
N TYR A 423 -11.61 -22.71 12.84
CA TYR A 423 -12.70 -22.80 11.88
C TYR A 423 -12.35 -23.85 10.84
N ASP A 424 -13.29 -24.75 10.53
CA ASP A 424 -13.10 -25.80 9.52
C ASP A 424 -13.81 -25.40 8.23
N SER A 425 -13.04 -24.87 7.27
CA SER A 425 -13.55 -24.40 5.98
C SER A 425 -13.76 -25.59 5.05
N LEU A 426 -14.91 -25.62 4.35
CA LEU A 426 -15.21 -26.64 3.35
C LEU A 426 -14.16 -26.68 2.22
N LEU A 427 -13.58 -25.53 1.86
CA LEU A 427 -12.67 -25.39 0.72
C LEU A 427 -11.19 -25.54 1.09
N LEU A 428 -10.81 -25.07 2.29
CA LEU A 428 -9.41 -24.93 2.73
C LEU A 428 -9.05 -25.79 3.94
N GLY A 429 -10.02 -26.51 4.52
CA GLY A 429 -9.85 -27.30 5.74
C GLY A 429 -9.69 -26.44 7.00
N PRO A 430 -9.09 -26.98 8.07
CA PRO A 430 -9.01 -26.31 9.36
C PRO A 430 -8.04 -25.12 9.31
N LYS A 431 -8.52 -23.96 9.76
CA LYS A 431 -7.80 -22.69 9.86
C LYS A 431 -7.92 -22.09 11.26
N ASN A 432 -6.84 -21.47 11.72
CA ASN A 432 -6.86 -20.67 12.94
C ASN A 432 -7.31 -19.25 12.60
N PHE A 433 -8.21 -18.70 13.41
CA PHE A 433 -8.68 -17.32 13.35
C PHE A 433 -8.25 -16.59 14.61
N SER A 434 -7.72 -15.38 14.43
CA SER A 434 -7.44 -14.46 15.51
C SER A 434 -8.73 -13.98 16.18
N GLY A 435 -8.65 -13.65 17.47
CA GLY A 435 -9.79 -13.18 18.25
C GLY A 435 -10.38 -11.85 17.75
N ILE A 436 -9.60 -11.03 17.04
CA ILE A 436 -10.06 -9.78 16.41
C ILE A 436 -11.03 -10.03 15.25
N LEU A 437 -10.92 -11.19 14.59
CA LEU A 437 -11.78 -11.61 13.48
C LEU A 437 -13.06 -12.30 14.00
N SER A 438 -13.63 -11.82 15.10
CA SER A 438 -14.91 -12.30 15.59
C SER A 438 -16.05 -11.45 15.00
N SER A 439 -17.20 -12.07 14.72
CA SER A 439 -18.30 -11.41 14.02
C SER A 439 -18.90 -10.24 14.81
N ASP A 440 -18.92 -10.32 16.14
CA ASP A 440 -19.35 -9.22 17.02
C ASP A 440 -18.45 -7.99 16.85
N LEU A 441 -17.14 -8.18 16.81
CA LEU A 441 -16.19 -7.09 16.62
C LEU A 441 -16.28 -6.50 15.22
N LEU A 442 -16.41 -7.32 14.18
CA LEU A 442 -16.56 -6.83 12.79
C LEU A 442 -17.80 -5.96 12.60
N LEU A 443 -18.91 -6.28 13.29
CA LEU A 443 -20.12 -5.46 13.27
C LEU A 443 -19.91 -4.10 13.94
N GLU A 444 -19.18 -4.04 15.06
CA GLU A 444 -18.82 -2.77 15.71
C GLU A 444 -17.92 -1.91 14.81
N VAL A 445 -16.97 -2.53 14.09
CA VAL A 445 -16.14 -1.83 13.11
C VAL A 445 -16.97 -1.31 11.94
N LEU A 446 -17.97 -2.08 11.48
CA LEU A 446 -18.88 -1.65 10.41
C LEU A 446 -19.70 -0.44 10.84
N GLU A 447 -20.25 -0.46 12.06
CA GLU A 447 -21.01 0.67 12.60
C GLU A 447 -20.13 1.92 12.77
N LEU A 448 -18.89 1.76 13.23
CA LEU A 448 -17.92 2.86 13.28
C LEU A 448 -17.64 3.41 11.88
N GLN A 449 -17.36 2.54 10.90
CA GLN A 449 -17.02 2.94 9.54
C GLN A 449 -18.16 3.70 8.88
N GLU A 450 -19.39 3.20 8.98
CA GLU A 450 -20.58 3.87 8.43
C GLU A 450 -20.84 5.22 9.13
N LYS A 451 -20.64 5.31 10.45
CA LYS A 451 -20.73 6.58 11.17
C LYS A 451 -19.72 7.61 10.64
N LEU A 452 -18.48 7.19 10.39
CA LEU A 452 -17.44 8.06 9.84
C LEU A 452 -17.71 8.47 8.39
N ARG A 453 -18.25 7.57 7.56
CA ARG A 453 -18.63 7.89 6.16
C ARG A 453 -19.71 8.98 6.10
N HIS A 454 -20.68 8.94 7.01
CA HIS A 454 -21.78 9.90 7.06
C HIS A 454 -21.49 11.15 7.91
N LEU A 455 -20.26 11.30 8.41
CA LEU A 455 -19.85 12.46 9.18
C LEU A 455 -19.96 13.74 8.34
N GLN A 456 -20.60 14.77 8.90
CA GLN A 456 -20.73 16.09 8.30
C GLN A 456 -20.18 17.16 9.23
N VAL A 457 -19.48 18.14 8.67
CA VAL A 457 -18.93 19.27 9.40
C VAL A 457 -19.40 20.58 8.82
N TRP A 458 -19.76 21.54 9.67
CA TRP A 458 -20.14 22.88 9.23
C TRP A 458 -18.89 23.67 8.82
N SER A 459 -18.84 24.16 7.58
CA SER A 459 -17.81 25.08 7.10
C SER A 459 -18.29 26.53 7.28
N PRO A 460 -17.64 27.33 8.15
CA PRO A 460 -18.02 28.73 8.36
C PRO A 460 -17.82 29.61 7.12
N GLU A 461 -16.85 29.30 6.27
CA GLU A 461 -16.53 30.13 5.09
C GLU A 461 -17.57 29.97 3.97
N GLU A 462 -17.98 28.72 3.72
CA GLU A 462 -18.95 28.38 2.66
C GLU A 462 -20.39 28.31 3.15
N GLN A 463 -20.63 28.44 4.46
CA GLN A 463 -21.94 28.38 5.11
C GLN A 463 -22.73 27.09 4.72
N ARG A 464 -22.01 25.96 4.64
CA ARG A 464 -22.59 24.66 4.28
C ARG A 464 -21.99 23.53 5.10
N ASN A 465 -22.72 22.41 5.18
CA ASN A 465 -22.15 21.15 5.66
C ASN A 465 -21.26 20.55 4.57
N VAL A 466 -20.02 20.24 4.94
CA VAL A 466 -19.08 19.46 4.15
C VAL A 466 -19.21 18.01 4.58
N SER A 467 -19.38 17.13 3.60
CA SER A 467 -19.49 15.68 3.80
C SER A 467 -18.27 14.97 3.20
N LEU A 468 -18.10 13.68 3.51
CA LEU A 468 -16.94 12.91 3.01
C LEU A 468 -16.84 12.94 1.48
N GLN A 469 -17.96 12.80 0.76
CA GLN A 469 -17.97 12.80 -0.71
C GLN A 469 -17.46 14.11 -1.34
N ASP A 470 -17.51 15.23 -0.62
CA ASP A 470 -17.05 16.53 -1.15
C ASP A 470 -15.51 16.63 -1.21
N ILE A 471 -14.81 15.82 -0.41
CA ILE A 471 -13.35 15.92 -0.18
C ILE A 471 -12.60 14.61 -0.39
N CYS A 472 -13.30 13.46 -0.47
CA CYS A 472 -12.68 12.14 -0.58
C CYS A 472 -11.97 11.94 -1.93
N TYR A 473 -10.94 11.10 -1.91
CA TYR A 473 -10.32 10.62 -3.15
C TYR A 473 -11.20 9.51 -3.76
N ALA A 474 -11.56 9.67 -5.03
CA ALA A 474 -12.39 8.72 -5.79
C ALA A 474 -11.69 8.36 -7.12
N PRO A 475 -11.23 7.11 -7.30
CA PRO A 475 -10.42 6.74 -8.47
C PRO A 475 -11.22 6.59 -9.77
N LEU A 476 -12.51 6.22 -9.72
CA LEU A 476 -13.31 5.93 -10.92
C LEU A 476 -14.26 7.07 -11.34
N ASN A 477 -14.86 7.79 -10.38
CA ASN A 477 -15.84 8.85 -10.64
C ASN A 477 -15.50 10.17 -9.92
N PRO A 478 -14.47 10.91 -10.36
CA PRO A 478 -13.92 12.04 -9.60
C PRO A 478 -14.74 13.34 -9.64
N HIS A 479 -15.65 13.51 -10.61
CA HIS A 479 -16.34 14.79 -10.83
C HIS A 479 -17.77 14.86 -10.26
N ASN A 480 -18.50 13.74 -10.31
CA ASN A 480 -19.87 13.64 -9.77
C ASN A 480 -19.93 12.48 -8.79
N THR A 481 -19.06 12.55 -7.79
CA THR A 481 -18.80 11.48 -6.84
C THR A 481 -19.96 11.27 -5.88
N SER A 482 -20.20 10.01 -5.53
CA SER A 482 -21.09 9.58 -4.46
C SER A 482 -20.28 9.04 -3.27
N LEU A 483 -20.92 8.84 -2.11
CA LEU A 483 -20.32 8.17 -0.94
C LEU A 483 -19.82 6.74 -1.24
N SER A 484 -20.38 6.08 -2.25
CA SER A 484 -19.94 4.75 -2.73
C SER A 484 -18.62 4.81 -3.49
N ASP A 485 -18.25 5.96 -4.04
CA ASP A 485 -17.09 6.11 -4.92
C ASP A 485 -15.83 6.52 -4.13
N CYS A 486 -16.00 6.92 -2.87
CA CYS A 486 -14.92 7.30 -1.97
C CYS A 486 -14.03 6.11 -1.61
N CYS A 487 -12.70 6.31 -1.71
CA CYS A 487 -11.73 5.28 -1.37
C CYS A 487 -11.62 5.09 0.16
N VAL A 488 -12.35 4.09 0.66
CA VAL A 488 -12.26 3.59 2.04
C VAL A 488 -11.75 2.16 1.99
N ASN A 489 -10.56 1.88 2.52
CA ASN A 489 -9.99 0.53 2.55
C ASN A 489 -10.17 -0.09 3.94
N SER A 490 -10.74 -1.29 3.99
CA SER A 490 -11.06 -2.04 5.21
C SER A 490 -11.33 -3.49 4.84
N LEU A 491 -11.28 -4.42 5.81
CA LEU A 491 -11.74 -5.80 5.60
C LEU A 491 -13.21 -5.86 5.15
N LEU A 492 -14.02 -4.92 5.64
CA LEU A 492 -15.46 -4.87 5.37
C LEU A 492 -15.80 -4.56 3.91
N GLN A 493 -14.81 -4.07 3.14
CA GLN A 493 -14.98 -3.84 1.70
C GLN A 493 -15.13 -5.13 0.90
N TYR A 494 -14.65 -6.27 1.39
CA TYR A 494 -14.97 -7.57 0.76
C TYR A 494 -16.48 -7.84 0.76
N PHE A 495 -17.22 -7.24 1.70
CA PHE A 495 -18.68 -7.33 1.79
C PHE A 495 -19.36 -6.05 1.31
N GLN A 496 -18.65 -5.19 0.58
CA GLN A 496 -19.13 -3.89 0.05
C GLN A 496 -19.79 -3.02 1.13
N ASN A 497 -19.26 -3.07 2.37
CA ASN A 497 -19.79 -2.35 3.54
C ASN A 497 -21.27 -2.68 3.85
N ASN A 498 -21.76 -3.84 3.43
CA ASN A 498 -23.14 -4.24 3.60
C ASN A 498 -23.29 -5.24 4.76
N ARG A 499 -24.07 -4.84 5.79
CA ARG A 499 -24.35 -5.67 6.97
C ARG A 499 -25.03 -6.99 6.61
N THR A 500 -25.91 -6.99 5.61
CA THR A 500 -26.61 -8.21 5.17
C THR A 500 -25.63 -9.20 4.54
N HIS A 501 -24.70 -8.72 3.72
CA HIS A 501 -23.64 -9.55 3.09
C HIS A 501 -22.76 -10.21 4.13
N LEU A 502 -22.38 -9.49 5.19
CA LEU A 502 -21.57 -10.03 6.28
C LEU A 502 -22.30 -11.13 7.09
N LEU A 503 -23.62 -11.06 7.21
CA LEU A 503 -24.44 -12.00 8.00
C LEU A 503 -25.04 -13.14 7.17
N LEU A 504 -24.83 -13.14 5.85
CA LEU A 504 -25.30 -14.17 4.95
C LEU A 504 -24.61 -15.52 5.24
N THR A 505 -25.39 -16.59 5.20
CA THR A 505 -24.90 -17.97 5.26
C THR A 505 -25.62 -18.80 4.22
N ALA A 506 -24.93 -19.80 3.68
CA ALA A 506 -25.50 -20.71 2.68
C ALA A 506 -25.02 -22.14 2.92
N ASN A 507 -25.78 -23.12 2.46
CA ASN A 507 -25.33 -24.52 2.48
C ASN A 507 -24.71 -24.87 1.14
N GLN A 508 -23.52 -25.46 1.16
CA GLN A 508 -22.81 -25.89 -0.03
C GLN A 508 -22.38 -27.35 0.10
N THR A 509 -22.56 -28.09 -0.97
CA THR A 509 -22.05 -29.45 -1.14
C THR A 509 -20.79 -29.44 -1.98
N LEU A 510 -19.68 -29.95 -1.43
CA LEU A 510 -18.43 -30.16 -2.16
C LEU A 510 -17.95 -31.59 -1.94
N SER A 511 -17.67 -32.34 -3.00
CA SER A 511 -17.18 -33.73 -2.94
C SER A 511 -18.04 -34.67 -2.07
N GLY A 512 -19.37 -34.49 -2.09
CA GLY A 512 -20.32 -35.29 -1.30
C GLY A 512 -20.45 -34.88 0.17
N GLN A 513 -19.75 -33.84 0.64
CA GLN A 513 -19.91 -33.27 1.98
C GLN A 513 -20.71 -31.97 1.91
N THR A 514 -21.81 -31.88 2.66
CA THR A 514 -22.60 -30.66 2.82
C THR A 514 -22.15 -29.93 4.07
N SER A 515 -21.72 -28.67 3.93
CA SER A 515 -21.41 -27.80 5.06
C SER A 515 -22.01 -26.40 4.86
N GLN A 516 -22.12 -25.66 5.95
CA GLN A 516 -22.55 -24.26 5.92
C GLN A 516 -21.34 -23.37 5.64
N VAL A 517 -21.43 -22.55 4.61
CA VAL A 517 -20.46 -21.50 4.26
C VAL A 517 -20.94 -20.16 4.77
N ASP A 518 -20.00 -19.33 5.20
CA ASP A 518 -20.26 -18.03 5.81
C ASP A 518 -19.17 -17.00 5.44
N TRP A 519 -19.22 -15.82 6.08
CA TRP A 519 -18.29 -14.72 5.83
C TRP A 519 -16.81 -15.12 5.97
N ARG A 520 -16.45 -16.13 6.77
CA ARG A 520 -15.05 -16.58 6.95
C ARG A 520 -14.52 -17.22 5.68
N ASP A 521 -15.33 -18.02 4.99
CA ASP A 521 -14.96 -18.61 3.70
C ASP A 521 -14.79 -17.52 2.65
N HIS A 522 -15.71 -16.55 2.60
CA HIS A 522 -15.62 -15.42 1.69
C HIS A 522 -14.37 -14.58 1.95
N PHE A 523 -14.08 -14.26 3.21
CA PHE A 523 -12.86 -13.55 3.61
C PHE A 523 -11.59 -14.30 3.17
N LEU A 524 -11.50 -15.61 3.44
CA LEU A 524 -10.35 -16.42 3.01
C LEU A 524 -10.21 -16.47 1.49
N TYR A 525 -11.34 -16.54 0.77
CA TYR A 525 -11.37 -16.49 -0.69
C TYR A 525 -10.79 -15.18 -1.20
N CYS A 526 -11.34 -14.05 -0.75
CA CYS A 526 -10.92 -12.72 -1.20
C CYS A 526 -9.49 -12.38 -0.77
N ALA A 527 -9.05 -12.87 0.40
CA ALA A 527 -7.68 -12.65 0.84
C ALA A 527 -6.66 -13.36 -0.08
N ASN A 528 -7.00 -14.55 -0.59
CA ASN A 528 -6.14 -15.29 -1.51
C ASN A 528 -6.27 -14.82 -2.97
N ALA A 529 -7.47 -14.38 -3.37
CA ALA A 529 -7.81 -13.97 -4.73
C ALA A 529 -8.64 -12.65 -4.74
N PRO A 530 -8.01 -11.49 -4.44
CA PRO A 530 -8.72 -10.21 -4.31
C PRO A 530 -9.26 -9.64 -5.62
N LEU A 531 -8.88 -10.20 -6.77
CA LEU A 531 -9.35 -9.81 -8.12
C LEU A 531 -10.59 -10.61 -8.57
N THR A 532 -11.32 -11.21 -7.63
CA THR A 532 -12.47 -12.07 -7.94
C THR A 532 -13.76 -11.26 -8.04
N PHE A 533 -14.47 -11.39 -9.16
CA PHE A 533 -15.76 -10.72 -9.39
C PHE A 533 -16.95 -11.45 -8.76
N LYS A 534 -16.85 -12.77 -8.61
CA LYS A 534 -17.84 -13.63 -7.96
C LYS A 534 -17.13 -14.81 -7.32
N ASP A 535 -17.32 -15.01 -6.03
CA ASP A 535 -16.76 -16.16 -5.35
C ASP A 535 -17.44 -17.47 -5.82
N GLY A 536 -16.69 -18.57 -5.73
CA GLY A 536 -17.18 -19.90 -6.09
C GLY A 536 -17.98 -20.58 -4.98
N THR A 537 -18.28 -19.84 -3.90
CA THR A 537 -19.12 -20.35 -2.81
C THR A 537 -20.59 -20.17 -3.16
N ALA A 538 -21.48 -20.81 -2.39
CA ALA A 538 -22.92 -20.59 -2.56
C ALA A 538 -23.38 -19.14 -2.24
N LEU A 539 -22.50 -18.28 -1.72
CA LEU A 539 -22.80 -16.87 -1.40
C LEU A 539 -22.82 -15.96 -2.65
N ALA A 540 -22.05 -16.29 -3.69
CA ALA A 540 -21.97 -15.56 -4.96
C ALA A 540 -21.67 -14.05 -4.80
N LEU A 541 -20.77 -13.69 -3.88
CA LEU A 541 -20.37 -12.32 -3.56
C LEU A 541 -19.12 -11.88 -4.34
N SER A 542 -18.99 -10.58 -4.60
CA SER A 542 -17.79 -9.98 -5.20
C SER A 542 -16.71 -9.75 -4.14
N CYS A 543 -15.44 -9.88 -4.51
CA CYS A 543 -14.31 -9.50 -3.64
C CYS A 543 -13.84 -8.04 -3.85
N MET A 544 -14.46 -7.31 -4.77
CA MET A 544 -14.13 -5.89 -5.02
C MET A 544 -14.82 -4.97 -4.01
N ALA A 545 -14.18 -3.86 -3.69
CA ALA A 545 -14.79 -2.78 -2.91
C ALA A 545 -15.99 -2.15 -3.64
N ASP A 546 -16.85 -1.47 -2.88
CA ASP A 546 -17.98 -0.70 -3.41
C ASP A 546 -17.55 0.36 -4.44
N TYR A 547 -16.38 0.99 -4.24
CA TYR A 547 -15.80 1.97 -5.16
C TYR A 547 -15.12 1.37 -6.41
N GLY A 548 -15.21 0.05 -6.62
CA GLY A 548 -14.82 -0.61 -7.87
C GLY A 548 -13.33 -0.97 -8.00
N ALA A 549 -12.59 -1.10 -6.90
CA ALA A 549 -11.20 -1.58 -6.90
C ALA A 549 -11.00 -2.82 -6.01
N PRO A 550 -9.96 -3.64 -6.25
CA PRO A 550 -9.61 -4.74 -5.36
C PRO A 550 -8.99 -4.23 -4.07
N VAL A 551 -9.39 -4.80 -2.94
CA VAL A 551 -8.74 -4.54 -1.64
C VAL A 551 -7.73 -5.64 -1.39
N PHE A 552 -6.45 -5.27 -1.32
CA PHE A 552 -5.41 -6.24 -1.00
C PHE A 552 -5.37 -6.52 0.50
N PRO A 553 -5.04 -7.75 0.94
CA PRO A 553 -5.02 -8.13 2.35
C PRO A 553 -4.15 -7.21 3.22
N PHE A 554 -3.00 -6.76 2.70
CA PHE A 554 -2.08 -5.88 3.42
C PHE A 554 -2.61 -4.45 3.64
N LEU A 555 -3.72 -4.07 2.98
CA LEU A 555 -4.41 -2.79 3.22
C LEU A 555 -5.58 -2.93 4.20
N ALA A 556 -6.05 -4.15 4.46
CA ALA A 556 -7.22 -4.44 5.28
C ALA A 556 -6.86 -5.02 6.66
N VAL A 557 -5.82 -5.86 6.73
CA VAL A 557 -5.39 -6.55 7.94
C VAL A 557 -3.86 -6.51 8.11
N GLY A 558 -3.39 -6.62 9.35
CA GLY A 558 -1.97 -6.59 9.70
C GLY A 558 -1.60 -7.56 10.83
N GLY A 559 -0.29 -7.76 11.05
CA GLY A 559 0.23 -8.62 12.13
C GLY A 559 0.25 -10.12 11.83
N TYR A 560 0.18 -10.53 10.56
CA TYR A 560 0.28 -11.94 10.14
C TYR A 560 1.67 -12.30 9.61
N LYS A 561 1.96 -13.60 9.50
CA LYS A 561 3.20 -14.12 8.88
C LYS A 561 2.88 -14.81 7.56
N GLY A 562 3.75 -14.63 6.57
CA GLY A 562 3.61 -15.28 5.27
C GLY A 562 2.28 -14.95 4.58
N LYS A 563 1.40 -15.95 4.44
CA LYS A 563 0.08 -15.84 3.79
C LYS A 563 -1.08 -16.28 4.72
N ASP A 564 -0.82 -16.35 6.02
CA ASP A 564 -1.82 -16.79 7.01
C ASP A 564 -2.69 -15.61 7.45
N PHE A 565 -3.50 -15.07 6.53
CA PHE A 565 -4.30 -13.86 6.74
C PHE A 565 -5.36 -14.00 7.83
N SER A 566 -5.82 -15.22 8.13
CA SER A 566 -6.77 -15.49 9.22
C SER A 566 -6.14 -15.34 10.61
N GLU A 567 -4.82 -15.36 10.72
CA GLU A 567 -4.09 -15.14 11.97
C GLU A 567 -3.72 -13.66 12.19
N ALA A 568 -4.30 -12.73 11.43
CA ALA A 568 -4.04 -11.30 11.57
C ALA A 568 -4.41 -10.76 12.97
N GLU A 569 -3.54 -9.94 13.55
CA GLU A 569 -3.70 -9.37 14.90
C GLU A 569 -4.38 -8.00 14.89
N ALA A 570 -4.38 -7.31 13.75
CA ALA A 570 -4.92 -5.96 13.60
C ALA A 570 -5.83 -5.82 12.38
N LEU A 571 -6.93 -5.07 12.54
CA LEU A 571 -7.74 -4.56 11.44
C LEU A 571 -7.30 -3.13 11.11
N ILE A 572 -7.26 -2.81 9.83
CA ILE A 572 -6.85 -1.49 9.32
C ILE A 572 -8.03 -0.89 8.57
N VAL A 573 -8.43 0.33 8.96
CA VAL A 573 -9.41 1.14 8.23
C VAL A 573 -8.71 2.41 7.76
N THR A 574 -8.71 2.65 6.45
CA THR A 574 -8.03 3.81 5.84
C THR A 574 -9.03 4.64 5.03
N PHE A 575 -9.12 5.92 5.34
CA PHE A 575 -9.86 6.92 4.56
C PHE A 575 -8.85 7.79 3.79
N SER A 576 -8.98 7.83 2.46
CA SER A 576 -8.12 8.65 1.60
C SER A 576 -8.85 9.92 1.17
N LEU A 577 -8.29 11.08 1.45
CA LEU A 577 -8.84 12.38 1.06
C LEU A 577 -7.97 13.04 -0.01
N ASN A 578 -8.60 13.82 -0.89
CA ASN A 578 -7.84 14.64 -1.84
C ASN A 578 -7.00 15.67 -1.08
N ASN A 579 -5.77 15.88 -1.54
CA ASN A 579 -4.90 16.93 -1.05
C ASN A 579 -4.94 18.12 -1.99
N TYR A 580 -4.59 19.31 -1.49
CA TYR A 580 -4.63 20.55 -2.25
C TYR A 580 -3.42 21.42 -1.93
N PRO A 581 -3.00 22.30 -2.86
CA PRO A 581 -1.95 23.28 -2.59
C PRO A 581 -2.32 24.21 -1.41
N PRO A 582 -1.33 24.75 -0.70
CA PRO A 582 -1.57 25.73 0.35
C PRO A 582 -2.28 26.97 -0.22
N GLY A 583 -3.33 27.44 0.48
CA GLY A 583 -4.17 28.56 0.06
C GLY A 583 -5.45 28.16 -0.71
N ASP A 584 -5.62 26.88 -1.05
CA ASP A 584 -6.89 26.37 -1.58
C ASP A 584 -7.90 26.16 -0.44
N PRO A 585 -9.11 26.75 -0.48
CA PRO A 585 -10.10 26.63 0.60
C PRO A 585 -10.55 25.19 0.85
N ARG A 586 -10.40 24.29 -0.13
CA ARG A 586 -10.72 22.87 0.03
C ARG A 586 -9.79 22.16 1.00
N LEU A 587 -8.55 22.65 1.18
CA LEU A 587 -7.63 22.11 2.16
C LEU A 587 -8.15 22.31 3.58
N ASP A 588 -8.70 23.50 3.87
CA ASP A 588 -9.25 23.82 5.19
C ASP A 588 -10.52 23.01 5.47
N GLN A 589 -11.34 22.76 4.45
CA GLN A 589 -12.48 21.85 4.54
C GLN A 589 -12.05 20.41 4.90
N ALA A 590 -11.00 19.90 4.25
CA ALA A 590 -10.43 18.59 4.59
C ALA A 590 -9.90 18.57 6.03
N LYS A 591 -9.18 19.62 6.46
CA LYS A 591 -8.70 19.76 7.84
C LYS A 591 -9.86 19.82 8.86
N LEU A 592 -10.99 20.45 8.53
CA LEU A 592 -12.18 20.49 9.39
C LEU A 592 -12.81 19.09 9.56
N TRP A 593 -12.92 18.33 8.47
CA TRP A 593 -13.42 16.95 8.53
C TRP A 593 -12.48 16.04 9.32
N GLU A 594 -11.16 16.15 9.10
CA GLU A 594 -10.14 15.42 9.86
C GLU A 594 -10.22 15.70 11.37
N LYS A 595 -10.53 16.94 11.76
CA LYS A 595 -10.73 17.28 13.17
C LYS A 595 -11.93 16.55 13.78
N ALA A 596 -13.06 16.54 13.08
CA ALA A 596 -14.25 15.82 13.55
C ALA A 596 -14.03 14.29 13.56
N PHE A 597 -13.26 13.77 12.60
CA PHE A 597 -12.81 12.37 12.60
C PHE A 597 -12.02 12.03 13.87
N LEU A 598 -11.06 12.88 14.27
CA LEU A 598 -10.27 12.67 15.50
C LEU A 598 -11.16 12.69 16.75
N GLU A 599 -12.10 13.62 16.85
CA GLU A 599 -13.05 13.72 17.97
C GLU A 599 -13.93 12.46 18.10
N GLU A 600 -14.44 11.96 16.97
CA GLU A 600 -15.23 10.73 16.92
C GLU A 600 -14.40 9.48 17.26
N MET A 601 -13.16 9.42 16.80
CA MET A 601 -12.24 8.32 17.13
C MET A 601 -11.88 8.30 18.62
N GLN A 602 -11.63 9.46 19.23
CA GLN A 602 -11.42 9.56 20.69
C GLN A 602 -12.67 9.15 21.47
N ALA A 603 -13.87 9.49 20.99
CA ALA A 603 -15.12 9.06 21.61
C ALA A 603 -15.34 7.55 21.48
N PHE A 604 -14.99 6.96 20.34
CA PHE A 604 -15.03 5.51 20.14
C PHE A 604 -14.02 4.78 21.02
N GLN A 605 -12.78 5.28 21.12
CA GLN A 605 -11.74 4.70 21.97
C GLN A 605 -12.16 4.65 23.45
N ARG A 606 -12.77 5.73 23.97
CA ARG A 606 -13.31 5.76 25.35
C ARG A 606 -14.48 4.81 25.57
N ARG A 607 -15.34 4.64 24.57
CA ARG A 607 -16.53 3.77 24.65
C ARG A 607 -16.17 2.28 24.61
N MET A 608 -15.15 1.91 23.84
CA MET A 608 -14.76 0.52 23.62
C MET A 608 -13.51 0.10 24.43
N GLU A 609 -13.20 0.85 25.49
CA GLU A 609 -12.09 0.56 26.39
C GLU A 609 -12.22 -0.86 26.98
N GLY A 610 -11.14 -1.64 26.89
CA GLY A 610 -11.09 -3.04 27.34
C GLY A 610 -11.57 -4.07 26.31
N VAL A 611 -12.30 -3.66 25.26
CA VAL A 611 -12.68 -4.54 24.14
C VAL A 611 -11.69 -4.40 22.99
N PHE A 612 -11.48 -3.17 22.52
CA PHE A 612 -10.50 -2.84 21.50
C PHE A 612 -9.36 -2.01 22.09
N GLN A 613 -8.15 -2.26 21.61
CA GLN A 613 -7.08 -1.28 21.66
C GLN A 613 -7.06 -0.55 20.31
N VAL A 614 -7.49 0.71 20.33
CA VAL A 614 -7.64 1.55 19.14
C VAL A 614 -6.46 2.51 19.04
N THR A 615 -5.81 2.55 17.88
CA THR A 615 -4.81 3.56 17.53
C THR A 615 -5.25 4.22 16.23
N PHE A 616 -5.16 5.55 16.14
CA PHE A 616 -5.62 6.26 14.95
C PHE A 616 -4.70 7.44 14.65
N MET A 617 -4.68 7.86 13.39
CA MET A 617 -3.98 9.05 12.93
C MET A 617 -4.81 9.78 11.88
N ALA A 618 -4.61 11.09 11.81
CA ALA A 618 -5.07 11.91 10.70
C ALA A 618 -3.87 12.68 10.13
N GLU A 619 -3.92 13.10 8.87
CA GLU A 619 -2.79 13.78 8.25
C GLU A 619 -2.40 15.08 9.01
N ARG A 620 -3.39 15.81 9.54
CA ARG A 620 -3.16 16.99 10.39
C ARG A 620 -2.62 16.70 11.80
N SER A 621 -2.74 15.48 12.32
CA SER A 621 -2.48 15.22 13.74
C SER A 621 -1.03 15.46 14.13
N LEU A 622 -0.08 15.24 13.21
CA LEU A 622 1.33 15.53 13.45
C LEU A 622 1.57 17.03 13.68
N GLU A 623 0.99 17.88 12.84
CA GLU A 623 1.08 19.34 12.96
C GLU A 623 0.44 19.82 14.27
N ASP A 624 -0.75 19.32 14.59
CA ASP A 624 -1.50 19.72 15.79
C ASP A 624 -0.78 19.31 17.10
N GLU A 625 -0.25 18.09 17.19
CA GLU A 625 0.42 17.60 18.41
C GLU A 625 1.76 18.32 18.68
N ILE A 626 2.53 18.65 17.64
CA ILE A 626 3.76 19.46 17.78
C ILE A 626 3.42 20.85 18.33
N ASN A 627 2.36 21.47 17.79
CA ASN A 627 1.91 22.78 18.23
C ASN A 627 1.36 22.76 19.65
N SER A 628 0.54 21.76 19.99
CA SER A 628 -0.06 21.58 21.32
C SER A 628 1.00 21.42 22.41
N SER A 629 2.02 20.58 22.19
CA SER A 629 3.13 20.39 23.14
C SER A 629 3.85 21.70 23.43
N THR A 630 4.05 22.55 22.42
CA THR A 630 4.74 23.83 22.61
C THR A 630 3.97 24.77 23.54
N PHE A 631 2.64 24.84 23.41
CA PHE A 631 1.82 25.70 24.28
C PHE A 631 1.77 25.22 25.72
N GLN A 632 1.84 23.90 25.96
CA GLN A 632 1.87 23.33 27.30
C GLN A 632 3.17 23.66 28.06
N ASP A 633 4.29 23.79 27.33
CA ASP A 633 5.58 24.08 27.95
C ASP A 633 5.82 25.56 28.24
N LEU A 634 5.09 26.48 27.58
CA LEU A 634 5.28 27.94 27.71
C LEU A 634 5.23 28.44 29.18
N PRO A 635 4.27 28.01 30.03
CA PRO A 635 4.24 28.40 31.43
C PRO A 635 5.46 27.90 32.23
N ILE A 636 5.99 26.73 31.91
CA ILE A 636 7.17 26.16 32.58
C ILE A 636 8.38 27.06 32.31
N PHE A 637 8.54 27.51 31.07
CA PHE A 637 9.58 28.48 30.73
C PHE A 637 9.38 29.79 31.48
N ALA A 638 8.16 30.33 31.57
CA ALA A 638 7.88 31.54 32.33
C ALA A 638 8.33 31.44 33.81
N VAL A 639 8.10 30.29 34.45
CA VAL A 639 8.58 30.03 35.82
C VAL A 639 10.12 30.03 35.89
N SER A 640 10.80 29.45 34.89
CA SER A 640 12.27 29.45 34.86
C SER A 640 12.86 30.87 34.84
N TYR A 641 12.24 31.83 34.14
CA TYR A 641 12.65 33.24 34.17
C TYR A 641 12.52 33.85 35.57
N ILE A 642 11.44 33.54 36.28
CA ILE A 642 11.23 34.02 37.66
C ILE A 642 12.31 33.45 38.58
N VAL A 643 12.65 32.16 38.45
CA VAL A 643 13.70 31.54 39.25
C VAL A 643 15.06 32.18 38.98
N ILE A 644 15.40 32.46 37.72
CA ILE A 644 16.66 33.13 37.36
C ILE A 644 16.68 34.57 37.87
N PHE A 645 15.55 35.29 37.78
CA PHE A 645 15.40 36.62 38.38
C PHE A 645 15.68 36.59 39.90
N LEU A 646 15.07 35.64 40.62
CA LEU A 646 15.29 35.47 42.05
C LEU A 646 16.74 35.12 42.37
N TYR A 647 17.34 34.23 41.58
CA TYR A 647 18.74 33.85 41.72
C TYR A 647 19.66 35.06 41.54
N ILE A 648 19.53 35.85 40.47
CA ILE A 648 20.35 37.04 40.23
C ILE A 648 20.18 38.07 41.35
N SER A 649 18.93 38.32 41.77
CA SER A 649 18.61 39.29 42.82
C SER A 649 19.22 38.92 44.17
N LEU A 650 19.31 37.61 44.46
CA LEU A 650 19.89 37.08 45.69
C LEU A 650 21.41 36.90 45.60
N ALA A 651 21.94 36.41 44.49
CA ALA A 651 23.37 36.12 44.36
C ALA A 651 24.24 37.38 44.32
N LEU A 652 23.72 38.50 43.79
CA LEU A 652 24.41 39.79 43.74
C LEU A 652 24.25 40.64 45.02
N GLY A 653 23.52 40.14 46.02
CA GLY A 653 23.29 40.82 47.30
C GLY A 653 24.46 40.63 48.28
N THR A 654 24.77 41.67 49.06
CA THR A 654 25.77 41.62 50.13
C THR A 654 25.07 41.52 51.49
N TYR A 655 25.14 40.36 52.14
CA TYR A 655 24.31 40.09 53.33
C TYR A 655 25.03 40.33 54.65
N SER A 656 24.48 41.22 55.49
CA SER A 656 24.94 41.39 56.87
C SER A 656 23.99 40.77 57.91
N SER A 657 22.69 40.55 57.58
CA SER A 657 21.69 39.96 58.48
C SER A 657 20.45 39.44 57.74
N TRP A 658 19.83 38.36 58.26
CA TRP A 658 18.61 37.75 57.70
C TRP A 658 17.40 38.70 57.66
N ARG A 659 17.30 39.67 58.58
CA ARG A 659 16.20 40.65 58.58
C ARG A 659 16.36 41.76 57.53
N ARG A 660 17.55 41.91 56.93
CA ARG A 660 17.86 42.93 55.93
C ARG A 660 17.94 42.40 54.50
N VAL A 661 17.67 41.10 54.27
CA VAL A 661 17.70 40.48 52.93
C VAL A 661 16.88 41.26 51.90
N LEU A 662 15.69 41.76 52.27
CA LEU A 662 14.84 42.55 51.36
C LEU A 662 15.46 43.91 50.97
N VAL A 663 16.35 44.47 51.79
CA VAL A 663 17.04 45.76 51.55
C VAL A 663 18.39 45.54 50.87
N ASP A 664 19.09 44.48 51.26
CA ASP A 664 20.43 44.15 50.78
C ASP A 664 20.40 43.40 49.44
N SER A 665 19.27 42.79 49.07
CA SER A 665 19.07 42.13 47.77
C SER A 665 19.07 43.15 46.63
N LYS A 666 19.73 42.79 45.52
CA LYS A 666 19.84 43.64 44.33
C LYS A 666 18.67 43.40 43.36
N ALA A 667 17.44 43.47 43.87
CA ALA A 667 16.23 43.21 43.10
C ALA A 667 16.08 44.11 41.86
N THR A 668 16.51 45.38 41.94
CA THR A 668 16.48 46.32 40.82
C THR A 668 17.44 45.94 39.70
N LEU A 669 18.63 45.43 40.03
CA LEU A 669 19.60 44.94 39.04
C LEU A 669 19.12 43.62 38.44
N GLY A 670 18.57 42.71 39.25
CA GLY A 670 17.96 41.47 38.76
C GLY A 670 16.82 41.75 37.78
N LEU A 671 15.92 42.68 38.10
CA LEU A 671 14.81 43.05 37.23
C LEU A 671 15.31 43.72 35.95
N GLY A 672 16.24 44.67 36.09
CA GLY A 672 16.86 45.34 34.95
C GLY A 672 17.54 44.36 33.99
N GLY A 673 18.26 43.37 34.52
CA GLY A 673 18.93 42.37 33.70
C GLY A 673 17.96 41.48 32.91
N VAL A 674 16.90 40.98 33.56
CA VAL A 674 15.88 40.18 32.87
C VAL A 674 15.13 41.01 31.83
N VAL A 675 14.78 42.27 32.13
CA VAL A 675 14.11 43.16 31.18
C VAL A 675 14.99 43.49 29.97
N VAL A 676 16.29 43.71 30.16
CA VAL A 676 17.22 43.98 29.05
C VAL A 676 17.33 42.76 28.13
N VAL A 677 17.45 41.56 28.68
CA VAL A 677 17.50 40.31 27.89
C VAL A 677 16.19 40.10 27.12
N LEU A 678 15.04 40.18 27.79
CA LEU A 678 13.74 40.01 27.13
C LEU A 678 13.51 41.09 26.06
N GLY A 679 13.89 42.33 26.34
CA GLY A 679 13.85 43.43 25.38
C GLY A 679 14.70 43.15 24.14
N ALA A 680 15.91 42.59 24.31
CA ALA A 680 16.77 42.21 23.19
C ALA A 680 16.17 41.09 22.34
N VAL A 681 15.58 40.07 22.97
CA VAL A 681 14.89 38.97 22.27
C VAL A 681 13.70 39.50 21.46
N MET A 682 12.83 40.30 22.08
CA MET A 682 11.65 40.88 21.43
C MET A 682 12.03 41.84 20.30
N ALA A 683 13.06 42.67 20.50
CA ALA A 683 13.59 43.55 19.46
C ALA A 683 14.16 42.77 18.28
N SER A 684 14.91 41.69 18.53
CA SER A 684 15.45 40.84 17.46
C SER A 684 14.34 40.15 16.67
N MET A 685 13.36 39.55 17.35
CA MET A 685 12.22 38.91 16.69
C MET A 685 11.39 39.90 15.89
N GLY A 686 11.10 41.08 16.45
CA GLY A 686 10.37 42.14 15.75
C GLY A 686 11.13 42.71 14.55
N PHE A 687 12.45 42.84 14.64
CA PHE A 687 13.29 43.24 13.51
C PHE A 687 13.23 42.23 12.35
N PHE A 688 13.33 40.92 12.63
CA PHE A 688 13.21 39.90 11.59
C PHE A 688 11.79 39.84 10.99
N ALA A 689 10.76 40.10 11.80
CA ALA A 689 9.39 40.22 11.31
C ALA A 689 9.21 41.41 10.35
N TYR A 690 9.84 42.56 10.60
CA TYR A 690 9.86 43.67 9.63
C TYR A 690 10.52 43.30 8.30
N LEU A 691 11.51 42.41 8.33
CA LEU A 691 12.18 41.89 7.13
C LEU A 691 11.36 40.81 6.41
N GLY A 692 10.20 40.42 6.95
CA GLY A 692 9.35 39.37 6.38
C GLY A 692 9.91 37.95 6.57
N VAL A 693 10.82 37.75 7.53
CA VAL A 693 11.35 36.42 7.84
C VAL A 693 10.36 35.71 8.76
N PRO A 694 9.76 34.58 8.36
CA PRO A 694 8.85 33.84 9.20
C PRO A 694 9.57 33.27 10.43
N SER A 695 8.84 33.15 11.53
CA SER A 695 9.31 32.53 12.77
C SER A 695 8.66 31.15 12.94
N SER A 696 9.25 30.33 13.81
CA SER A 696 8.71 29.03 14.18
C SER A 696 8.50 28.93 15.68
N LEU A 697 7.69 27.96 16.09
CA LEU A 697 7.45 27.66 17.51
C LEU A 697 8.75 27.29 18.26
N VAL A 698 9.68 26.61 17.59
CA VAL A 698 10.99 26.25 18.16
C VAL A 698 11.80 27.50 18.50
N ILE A 699 11.75 28.55 17.68
CA ILE A 699 12.45 29.81 17.94
C ILE A 699 11.88 30.48 19.19
N LEU A 700 10.54 30.53 19.31
CA LEU A 700 9.87 31.12 20.48
C LEU A 700 10.21 30.38 21.78
N GLN A 701 10.45 29.07 21.71
CA GLN A 701 10.77 28.24 22.87
C GLN A 701 12.24 28.36 23.30
N VAL A 702 13.17 28.23 22.35
CA VAL A 702 14.60 28.01 22.66
C VAL A 702 15.40 29.31 22.73
N VAL A 703 15.13 30.27 21.84
CA VAL A 703 15.94 31.50 21.74
C VAL A 703 15.91 32.33 23.02
N PRO A 704 14.75 32.59 23.66
CA PRO A 704 14.72 33.39 24.88
C PRO A 704 15.60 32.80 25.99
N PHE A 705 15.62 31.46 26.13
CA PHE A 705 16.37 30.77 27.17
C PHE A 705 17.89 30.82 26.92
N LEU A 706 18.33 30.57 25.68
CA LEU A 706 19.74 30.66 25.30
C LEU A 706 20.29 32.08 25.49
N VAL A 707 19.50 33.09 25.09
CA VAL A 707 19.91 34.50 25.20
C VAL A 707 19.94 34.94 26.68
N LEU A 708 19.02 34.45 27.52
CA LEU A 708 19.07 34.70 28.96
C LEU A 708 20.31 34.11 29.62
N ALA A 709 20.67 32.87 29.29
CA ALA A 709 21.83 32.21 29.89
C ALA A 709 23.12 33.00 29.63
N VAL A 710 23.32 33.50 28.41
CA VAL A 710 24.50 34.31 28.04
C VAL A 710 24.38 35.74 28.57
N GLY A 711 23.19 36.34 28.48
CA GLY A 711 22.96 37.73 28.89
C GLY A 711 23.10 37.95 30.39
N ALA A 712 22.59 37.02 31.20
CA ALA A 712 22.68 37.08 32.65
C ALA A 712 24.14 36.97 33.15
N ASP A 713 24.97 36.12 32.51
CA ASP A 713 26.38 35.92 32.88
C ASP A 713 27.19 37.22 32.74
N ASN A 714 27.03 37.93 31.61
CA ASN A 714 27.71 39.21 31.38
C ASN A 714 27.36 40.27 32.44
N ILE A 715 26.08 40.33 32.83
CA ILE A 715 25.62 41.27 33.88
C ILE A 715 26.19 40.85 35.23
N PHE A 716 26.22 39.55 35.51
CA PHE A 716 26.72 39.00 36.77
C PHE A 716 28.21 39.30 36.96
N ILE A 717 29.04 39.04 35.95
CA ILE A 717 30.49 39.34 35.96
C ILE A 717 30.72 40.85 36.16
N PHE A 718 30.01 41.70 35.42
CA PHE A 718 30.19 43.15 35.51
C PHE A 718 29.83 43.69 36.90
N VAL A 719 28.74 43.21 37.51
CA VAL A 719 28.32 43.69 38.83
C VAL A 719 29.24 43.17 39.93
N LEU A 720 29.72 41.92 39.84
CA LEU A 720 30.67 41.37 40.81
C LEU A 720 32.00 42.15 40.79
N GLU A 721 32.58 42.37 39.61
CA GLU A 721 33.82 43.16 39.47
C GLU A 721 33.66 44.59 39.99
N TYR A 722 32.46 45.19 39.84
CA TYR A 722 32.17 46.50 40.41
C TYR A 722 32.03 46.50 41.95
N GLN A 723 31.68 45.36 42.54
CA GLN A 723 31.55 45.20 43.99
C GLN A 723 32.87 44.78 44.67
N GLU A 724 33.77 44.12 43.94
CA GLU A 724 35.10 43.77 44.44
C GLU A 724 35.95 45.06 44.62
N PRO A 725 36.51 45.31 45.82
CA PRO A 725 37.21 46.55 46.15
C PRO A 725 38.63 46.68 45.58
#